data_AF-V4NKL1-F1
#
_entry.id   AF-V4NKL1-F1
#
_cell.length_a   1.000
_cell.length_b   1.000
_cell.length_c   1.000
_cell.angle_alpha   90.00
_cell.angle_beta   90.00
_cell.angle_gamma   90.00
#
_symmetry.space_group_name_H-M   'P 1'
#
loop_
_entity.id
_entity.type
_entity.pdbx_description
1 polymer ?
#
loop_
_entity_poly.entity_id
_entity_poly.type
_entity_poly.pdbx_seq_one_letter_code
_entity_poly.pdbx_strand_id
1 'polypeptide(L)'
;MNGQFCFFTDPALLNAQNASQGFGYTDFDGTRDRFRTTDAHTVSADAPVYAFCKGQICAQKDDGGTLSLILKPEPPGPANFPAIRYIIYKGVDPASLLTADGKNVNTALAGNDLIKAAGKIWKTPRNNNDKTQLPLSKLLGLHLDATFPVRPERFDGQAPLDNLFYGADPDVQLPTVEGKDILGRFKANTPCGIDMVVDRMVFPARIEAARMRDYYIKADPLPSTTDPADYGSFKSWHDREACLTFIDPCALWGSFFNPKATSSSNLYALKNGLLCPAKGPEIYSNILKGASGAGFANRNRVWLDIRNGHGYSVNYYKEAGRNIQFTFDPNVSLAPYIADTSLLRAASMIDYYASGWPICSINTSVPPAGVDGDQVHPRFGLPNTANTRPLIYLSKARRDISRTLNDSERFLECPAGPDPGFLDEVKIAWPLVADGTAKMLVAGYNKLCHFKRPMPGEAPAASGLEPVYAGALSYAFPAFDSTVFPPVTAPTLVRIFDEDLLVSWSTKDFDAVIARPGIARDELNIYLFLAPMVYYDYETVQSEVGRGKAYKAKTRTPAQHLILPGFSSKTLPGFIGDFLPPKLEQVAVKRKFNPAATTLTPTGMTGIDVGYFPSNDTLFILAFTRAEYEAGFSPAALTARNTLCLPFISLPGSQERHKALDDKKGYYESGPVVSFIGKTGTIVSRQNDPNLPTVYAHADL
;
A
#
# COMPACT_ATOMS: atom_id res chain seq x y z
N MET A 1 0.92 -0.33 -18.27
CA MET A 1 -0.53 -0.10 -18.42
C MET A 1 -0.76 1.40 -18.40
N ASN A 2 -1.45 1.98 -19.39
CA ASN A 2 -1.77 3.41 -19.39
C ASN A 2 -3.04 3.62 -18.57
N GLY A 3 -2.88 4.01 -17.29
CA GLY A 3 -4.02 4.31 -16.43
C GLY A 3 -4.77 5.55 -16.93
N GLN A 4 -6.05 5.39 -17.24
CA GLN A 4 -6.95 6.53 -17.46
C GLN A 4 -7.58 6.90 -16.13
N PHE A 5 -7.30 8.12 -15.67
CA PHE A 5 -7.81 8.63 -14.40
C PHE A 5 -8.89 9.68 -14.66
N CYS A 6 -9.92 9.81 -13.82
CA CYS A 6 -11.00 10.79 -13.99
C CYS A 6 -11.28 11.54 -12.70
N PHE A 7 -11.48 12.85 -12.78
CA PHE A 7 -12.01 13.63 -11.66
C PHE A 7 -13.40 13.12 -11.27
N PHE A 8 -13.73 13.17 -9.98
CA PHE A 8 -14.87 12.43 -9.42
C PHE A 8 -16.25 12.93 -9.85
N THR A 9 -16.36 14.16 -10.35
CA THR A 9 -17.62 14.76 -10.82
C THR A 9 -17.38 15.89 -11.82
N ASP A 10 -18.40 16.68 -12.16
CA ASP A 10 -18.26 17.90 -12.94
C ASP A 10 -17.72 19.05 -12.06
N PRO A 11 -16.49 19.55 -12.29
CA PRO A 11 -15.93 20.64 -11.49
C PRO A 11 -16.75 21.93 -11.56
N ALA A 12 -17.48 22.17 -12.65
CA ALA A 12 -18.29 23.38 -12.83
C ALA A 12 -19.54 23.39 -11.95
N LEU A 13 -19.98 22.23 -11.46
CA LEU A 13 -21.17 22.10 -10.61
C LEU A 13 -20.84 22.14 -9.11
N LEU A 14 -19.56 22.08 -8.73
CA LEU A 14 -19.15 22.16 -7.33
C LEU A 14 -19.35 23.58 -6.78
N ASN A 15 -19.98 23.67 -5.60
CA ASN A 15 -20.02 24.89 -4.82
C ASN A 15 -18.76 25.04 -3.98
N ALA A 16 -18.45 26.28 -3.61
CA ALA A 16 -17.27 26.60 -2.83
C ALA A 16 -17.22 25.82 -1.52
N GLN A 17 -16.12 25.10 -1.33
CA GLN A 17 -15.85 24.38 -0.11
C GLN A 17 -15.37 25.33 1.00
N ASN A 18 -15.99 25.25 2.17
CA ASN A 18 -15.53 25.92 3.38
C ASN A 18 -14.34 25.18 4.00
N ALA A 19 -13.47 25.88 4.73
CA ALA A 19 -12.30 25.26 5.37
C ALA A 19 -12.65 24.08 6.31
N SER A 20 -13.81 24.13 6.98
CA SER A 20 -14.30 23.05 7.85
C SER A 20 -14.76 21.79 7.11
N GLN A 21 -14.96 21.89 5.79
CA GLN A 21 -15.39 20.79 4.92
C GLN A 21 -14.23 20.03 4.27
N GLY A 22 -13.02 20.61 4.29
CA GLY A 22 -11.84 20.00 3.70
C GLY A 22 -11.22 18.93 4.59
N PHE A 23 -10.38 18.09 3.98
CA PHE A 23 -9.56 17.11 4.69
C PHE A 23 -8.63 17.77 5.73
N GLY A 24 -8.53 17.18 6.93
CA GLY A 24 -7.57 17.63 7.94
C GLY A 24 -8.11 17.64 9.37
N TYR A 25 -7.33 18.22 10.26
CA TYR A 25 -7.74 18.41 11.65
C TYR A 25 -8.98 19.31 11.72
N THR A 26 -9.86 19.00 12.67
CA THR A 26 -11.06 19.78 12.96
C THR A 26 -11.16 20.00 14.46
N ASP A 27 -12.04 20.91 14.86
CA ASP A 27 -12.21 21.24 16.27
C ASP A 27 -12.65 20.03 17.10
N PHE A 28 -12.18 20.02 18.35
CA PHE A 28 -12.58 19.12 19.42
C PHE A 28 -14.11 18.96 19.49
N ASP A 29 -14.62 17.72 19.58
CA ASP A 29 -16.07 17.47 19.60
C ASP A 29 -16.73 17.62 20.99
N GLY A 30 -15.97 18.13 21.97
CA GLY A 30 -16.36 18.17 23.37
C GLY A 30 -15.80 17.01 24.20
N THR A 31 -15.36 15.92 23.55
CA THR A 31 -14.78 14.74 24.22
C THR A 31 -13.48 14.25 23.60
N ARG A 32 -13.33 14.38 22.27
CA ARG A 32 -12.20 13.85 21.51
C ARG A 32 -11.74 14.83 20.44
N ASP A 33 -10.45 14.76 20.14
CA ASP A 33 -9.89 15.43 18.97
C ASP A 33 -10.34 14.70 17.72
N ARG A 34 -10.58 15.47 16.65
CA ARG A 34 -11.12 14.95 15.40
C ARG A 34 -10.26 15.30 14.20
N PHE A 35 -10.08 14.32 13.34
CA PHE A 35 -9.50 14.50 12.01
C PHE A 35 -10.52 14.09 10.96
N ARG A 36 -10.95 15.05 10.15
CA ARG A 36 -11.87 14.82 9.04
C ARG A 36 -11.12 14.16 7.89
N THR A 37 -11.62 13.01 7.48
CA THR A 37 -11.09 12.25 6.34
C THR A 37 -11.86 12.52 5.05
N THR A 38 -13.11 12.97 5.17
CA THR A 38 -13.98 13.28 4.04
C THR A 38 -13.80 14.71 3.57
N ASP A 39 -13.37 14.85 2.32
CA ASP A 39 -13.38 16.13 1.62
C ASP A 39 -14.79 16.37 1.06
N ALA A 40 -15.56 17.21 1.74
CA ALA A 40 -16.99 17.37 1.53
C ALA A 40 -17.32 18.58 0.66
N HIS A 41 -18.26 18.41 -0.26
CA HIS A 41 -18.74 19.43 -1.18
C HIS A 41 -20.27 19.48 -1.18
N THR A 42 -20.81 20.48 -1.87
CA THR A 42 -22.20 20.47 -2.34
C THR A 42 -22.19 20.75 -3.83
N VAL A 43 -23.17 20.21 -4.55
CA VAL A 43 -23.32 20.44 -6.00
C VAL A 43 -24.49 21.39 -6.25
N SER A 44 -24.36 22.31 -7.21
CA SER A 44 -25.39 23.29 -7.58
C SER A 44 -26.53 22.68 -8.42
N ALA A 45 -26.27 21.57 -9.11
CA ALA A 45 -27.21 20.81 -9.89
C ALA A 45 -26.89 19.31 -9.82
N ASP A 46 -27.77 18.45 -10.36
CA ASP A 46 -27.55 17.01 -10.39
C ASP A 46 -26.30 16.64 -11.21
N ALA A 47 -25.22 16.30 -10.51
CA ALA A 47 -23.91 16.09 -11.10
C ALA A 47 -23.60 14.59 -11.26
N PRO A 48 -22.97 14.16 -12.37
CA PRO A 48 -22.54 12.77 -12.53
C PRO A 48 -21.41 12.42 -11.55
N VAL A 49 -21.37 11.17 -11.10
CA VAL A 49 -20.25 10.60 -10.34
C VAL A 49 -19.44 9.73 -11.30
N TYR A 50 -18.16 10.03 -11.47
CA TYR A 50 -17.28 9.29 -12.38
C TYR A 50 -16.35 8.35 -11.63
N ALA A 51 -16.15 7.14 -12.16
CA ALA A 51 -15.10 6.26 -11.69
C ALA A 51 -13.74 6.88 -11.96
N PHE A 52 -12.97 7.07 -10.88
CA PHE A 52 -11.61 7.57 -10.94
C PHE A 52 -10.73 6.71 -11.86
N CYS A 53 -10.80 5.39 -11.73
CA CYS A 53 -10.06 4.46 -12.56
C CYS A 53 -10.80 3.12 -12.63
N LYS A 54 -10.24 2.15 -13.36
CA LYS A 54 -10.77 0.80 -13.41
C LYS A 54 -10.75 0.15 -12.02
N GLY A 55 -11.83 -0.52 -11.64
CA GLY A 55 -11.88 -1.25 -10.38
C GLY A 55 -13.24 -1.87 -10.07
N GLN A 56 -13.32 -2.53 -8.91
CA GLN A 56 -14.54 -3.15 -8.41
C GLN A 56 -15.32 -2.18 -7.52
N ILE A 57 -16.64 -2.16 -7.63
CA ILE A 57 -17.52 -1.27 -6.86
C ILE A 57 -18.37 -2.07 -5.87
N CYS A 58 -18.41 -1.61 -4.62
CA CYS A 58 -19.40 -1.98 -3.62
C CYS A 58 -20.15 -0.73 -3.15
N ALA A 59 -21.45 -0.82 -2.96
CA ALA A 59 -22.29 0.23 -2.41
C ALA A 59 -22.66 -0.10 -0.96
N GLN A 60 -22.71 0.94 -0.13
CA GLN A 60 -23.20 0.89 1.24
C GLN A 60 -24.16 2.07 1.44
N LYS A 61 -25.18 1.91 2.29
CA LYS A 61 -26.00 3.04 2.71
C LYS A 61 -25.23 3.86 3.74
N ASP A 62 -25.29 5.17 3.63
CA ASP A 62 -24.77 6.06 4.65
C ASP A 62 -25.86 6.52 5.63
N ASP A 63 -25.43 7.14 6.73
CA ASP A 63 -26.26 7.74 7.77
C ASP A 63 -27.07 8.97 7.31
N GLY A 64 -26.80 9.49 6.10
CA GLY A 64 -27.55 10.56 5.45
C GLY A 64 -28.72 10.08 4.61
N GLY A 65 -28.95 8.77 4.50
CA GLY A 65 -29.95 8.20 3.59
C GLY A 65 -29.53 8.21 2.12
N THR A 66 -28.26 8.50 1.84
CA THR A 66 -27.64 8.40 0.52
C THR A 66 -26.83 7.10 0.40
N LEU A 67 -26.18 6.90 -0.74
CA LEU A 67 -25.28 5.78 -0.97
C LEU A 67 -23.83 6.27 -0.96
N SER A 68 -22.97 5.48 -0.31
CA SER A 68 -21.53 5.51 -0.51
C SER A 68 -21.12 4.44 -1.51
N LEU A 69 -20.41 4.83 -2.56
CA LEU A 69 -19.83 3.92 -3.53
C LEU A 69 -18.34 3.75 -3.24
N ILE A 70 -17.92 2.53 -2.95
CA ILE A 70 -16.54 2.18 -2.62
C ILE A 70 -15.92 1.54 -3.85
N LEU A 71 -14.98 2.23 -4.47
CA LEU A 71 -14.16 1.74 -5.57
C LEU A 71 -12.86 1.15 -5.02
N LYS A 72 -12.64 -0.13 -5.26
CA LYS A 72 -11.36 -0.80 -5.10
C LYS A 72 -10.61 -0.75 -6.44
N PRO A 73 -9.61 0.12 -6.61
CA PRO A 73 -8.91 0.28 -7.87
C PRO A 73 -8.11 -0.97 -8.22
N GLU A 74 -8.05 -1.31 -9.52
CA GLU A 74 -7.10 -2.29 -10.07
C GLU A 74 -5.69 -1.72 -10.28
N PRO A 75 -5.51 -0.51 -10.88
CA PRO A 75 -4.18 0.05 -11.06
C PRO A 75 -3.65 0.69 -9.78
N PRO A 76 -2.33 0.60 -9.50
CA PRO A 76 -1.71 1.18 -8.31
C PRO A 76 -1.54 2.71 -8.45
N GLY A 77 -2.64 3.48 -8.44
CA GLY A 77 -2.65 4.95 -8.37
C GLY A 77 -1.77 5.71 -9.39
N PRO A 78 -1.59 7.03 -9.21
CA PRO A 78 -0.60 7.79 -9.97
C PRO A 78 0.82 7.54 -9.48
N ALA A 79 1.80 7.65 -10.39
CA ALA A 79 3.20 7.46 -10.04
C ALA A 79 3.67 8.51 -9.01
N ASN A 80 4.57 8.09 -8.12
CA ASN A 80 5.08 8.92 -7.01
C ASN A 80 4.00 9.42 -6.03
N PHE A 81 2.87 8.71 -5.93
CA PHE A 81 1.85 8.93 -4.90
C PHE A 81 1.67 7.65 -4.05
N PRO A 82 1.17 7.73 -2.81
CA PRO A 82 0.78 6.54 -2.05
C PRO A 82 -0.18 5.64 -2.84
N ALA A 83 -0.04 4.33 -2.70
CA ALA A 83 -0.97 3.39 -3.30
C ALA A 83 -2.35 3.59 -2.68
N ILE A 84 -3.35 3.83 -3.53
CA ILE A 84 -4.74 3.99 -3.10
C ILE A 84 -5.37 2.60 -3.04
N ARG A 85 -5.87 2.23 -1.87
CA ARG A 85 -6.57 0.95 -1.64
C ARG A 85 -8.07 1.07 -1.89
N TYR A 86 -8.68 2.20 -1.51
CA TYR A 86 -10.10 2.47 -1.75
C TYR A 86 -10.35 3.93 -2.04
N ILE A 87 -11.37 4.19 -2.86
CA ILE A 87 -11.94 5.51 -3.10
C ILE A 87 -13.42 5.44 -2.74
N ILE A 88 -13.87 6.25 -1.79
CA ILE A 88 -15.25 6.22 -1.31
C ILE A 88 -15.93 7.51 -1.79
N TYR A 89 -16.86 7.39 -2.74
CA TYR A 89 -17.73 8.49 -3.17
C TYR A 89 -18.95 8.53 -2.24
N LYS A 90 -19.18 9.65 -1.55
CA LYS A 90 -20.25 9.81 -0.57
C LYS A 90 -21.36 10.71 -1.07
N GLY A 91 -22.59 10.47 -0.64
CA GLY A 91 -23.73 11.31 -0.99
C GLY A 91 -24.35 11.00 -2.36
N VAL A 92 -24.17 9.79 -2.89
CA VAL A 92 -24.77 9.39 -4.17
C VAL A 92 -26.27 9.17 -3.99
N ASP A 93 -27.09 9.76 -4.86
CA ASP A 93 -28.54 9.65 -4.80
C ASP A 93 -28.98 8.20 -5.06
N PRO A 94 -29.66 7.53 -4.10
CA PRO A 94 -30.18 6.19 -4.31
C PRO A 94 -31.07 6.07 -5.54
N ALA A 95 -31.85 7.11 -5.88
CA ALA A 95 -32.73 7.11 -7.04
C ALA A 95 -31.97 7.09 -8.39
N SER A 96 -30.67 7.42 -8.38
CA SER A 96 -29.80 7.32 -9.56
C SER A 96 -29.30 5.90 -9.85
N LEU A 97 -29.61 4.94 -8.97
CA LEU A 97 -29.13 3.56 -9.03
C LEU A 97 -30.21 2.52 -8.76
N LEU A 98 -31.16 2.80 -7.87
CA LEU A 98 -32.13 1.86 -7.36
C LEU A 98 -33.55 2.21 -7.81
N THR A 99 -34.42 1.21 -7.85
CA THR A 99 -35.87 1.40 -7.98
C THR A 99 -36.44 2.07 -6.73
N ALA A 100 -37.65 2.63 -6.82
CA ALA A 100 -38.26 3.37 -5.71
C ALA A 100 -38.44 2.55 -4.42
N ASP A 101 -38.54 1.22 -4.53
CA ASP A 101 -38.61 0.29 -3.39
C ASP A 101 -37.22 -0.07 -2.81
N GLY A 102 -36.12 0.37 -3.44
CA GLY A 102 -34.75 0.08 -3.05
C GLY A 102 -34.30 -1.37 -3.25
N LYS A 103 -35.16 -2.24 -3.80
CA LYS A 103 -34.90 -3.69 -3.90
C LYS A 103 -34.11 -4.06 -5.15
N ASN A 104 -34.29 -3.32 -6.23
CA ASN A 104 -33.68 -3.61 -7.52
C ASN A 104 -32.79 -2.47 -7.99
N VAL A 105 -31.82 -2.80 -8.84
CA VAL A 105 -31.07 -1.84 -9.64
C VAL A 105 -31.98 -1.33 -10.75
N ASN A 106 -32.02 -0.02 -10.94
CA ASN A 106 -32.91 0.63 -11.89
C ASN A 106 -32.35 0.61 -13.32
N THR A 107 -32.58 -0.49 -14.04
CA THR A 107 -32.09 -0.65 -15.42
C THR A 107 -32.77 0.25 -16.45
N ALA A 108 -33.79 1.02 -16.07
CA ALA A 108 -34.42 2.02 -16.95
C ALA A 108 -33.60 3.31 -17.07
N LEU A 109 -32.64 3.54 -16.18
CA LEU A 109 -31.76 4.72 -16.21
C LEU A 109 -30.67 4.55 -17.27
N ALA A 110 -30.96 5.05 -18.48
CA ALA A 110 -29.97 5.10 -19.55
C ALA A 110 -28.76 5.98 -19.15
N GLY A 111 -27.57 5.56 -19.56
CA GLY A 111 -26.33 6.34 -19.37
C GLY A 111 -25.59 6.13 -18.05
N ASN A 112 -26.07 5.29 -17.13
CA ASN A 112 -25.28 4.86 -15.97
C ASN A 112 -24.55 3.54 -16.27
N ASP A 113 -23.23 3.56 -16.20
CA ASP A 113 -22.37 2.43 -16.59
C ASP A 113 -22.28 1.37 -15.48
N LEU A 114 -22.38 1.77 -14.21
CA LEU A 114 -22.48 0.83 -13.09
C LEU A 114 -23.74 -0.04 -13.18
N ILE A 115 -24.88 0.55 -13.55
CA ILE A 115 -26.13 -0.18 -13.79
C ILE A 115 -25.97 -1.19 -14.94
N LYS A 116 -25.28 -0.80 -16.03
CA LYS A 116 -24.99 -1.70 -17.14
C LYS A 116 -24.07 -2.85 -16.70
N ALA A 117 -23.05 -2.57 -15.90
CA ALA A 117 -22.13 -3.57 -15.36
C ALA A 117 -22.85 -4.58 -14.46
N ALA A 118 -23.69 -4.10 -13.53
CA ALA A 118 -24.52 -4.95 -12.68
C ALA A 118 -25.50 -5.79 -13.52
N GLY A 119 -26.15 -5.18 -14.52
CA GLY A 119 -27.04 -5.89 -15.45
C GLY A 119 -26.33 -6.97 -16.28
N LYS A 120 -25.06 -6.77 -16.64
CA LYS A 120 -24.26 -7.79 -17.35
C LYS A 120 -23.99 -9.01 -16.45
N ILE A 121 -23.67 -8.79 -15.17
CA ILE A 121 -23.47 -9.85 -14.19
C ILE A 121 -24.78 -10.61 -13.93
N TRP A 122 -25.90 -9.90 -13.82
CA TRP A 122 -27.22 -10.51 -13.61
C TRP A 122 -27.63 -11.46 -14.74
N LYS A 123 -27.32 -11.09 -15.99
CA LYS A 123 -27.65 -11.89 -17.18
C LYS A 123 -26.77 -13.13 -17.36
N THR A 124 -25.79 -13.36 -16.48
CA THR A 124 -25.02 -14.60 -16.53
C THR A 124 -25.89 -15.78 -16.07
N PRO A 125 -25.79 -16.96 -16.73
CA PRO A 125 -26.66 -18.11 -16.44
C PRO A 125 -26.67 -18.56 -14.97
N ARG A 126 -25.63 -18.22 -14.21
CA ARG A 126 -25.49 -18.55 -12.79
C ARG A 126 -26.43 -17.74 -11.90
N ASN A 127 -26.83 -16.53 -12.32
CA ASN A 127 -27.55 -15.58 -11.48
C ASN A 127 -29.03 -15.46 -11.82
N ASN A 128 -29.46 -15.83 -13.04
CA ASN A 128 -30.89 -15.90 -13.34
C ASN A 128 -31.23 -16.78 -14.55
N ASN A 129 -32.22 -17.65 -14.38
CA ASN A 129 -32.88 -18.37 -15.49
C ASN A 129 -34.03 -17.56 -16.09
N ASP A 130 -34.51 -16.51 -15.40
CA ASP A 130 -35.61 -15.66 -15.85
C ASP A 130 -35.11 -14.27 -16.25
N LYS A 131 -35.07 -14.01 -17.56
CA LYS A 131 -34.61 -12.74 -18.15
C LYS A 131 -35.55 -11.56 -17.89
N THR A 132 -36.72 -11.78 -17.29
CA THR A 132 -37.72 -10.73 -17.03
C THR A 132 -37.53 -10.02 -15.69
N GLN A 133 -36.75 -10.59 -14.76
CA GLN A 133 -36.52 -10.00 -13.45
C GLN A 133 -35.41 -8.95 -13.48
N LEU A 134 -35.65 -7.82 -12.79
CA LEU A 134 -34.66 -6.77 -12.61
C LEU A 134 -33.47 -7.27 -11.76
N PRO A 135 -32.26 -6.74 -11.98
CA PRO A 135 -31.11 -7.07 -11.14
C PRO A 135 -31.38 -6.64 -9.69
N LEU A 136 -31.16 -7.54 -8.73
CA LEU A 136 -31.32 -7.23 -7.31
C LEU A 136 -30.25 -6.23 -6.83
N SER A 137 -30.60 -5.35 -5.90
CA SER A 137 -29.67 -4.38 -5.29
C SER A 137 -28.52 -5.06 -4.55
N LYS A 138 -28.67 -6.34 -4.18
CA LYS A 138 -27.61 -7.18 -3.61
C LYS A 138 -26.37 -7.26 -4.51
N LEU A 139 -26.52 -7.14 -5.84
CA LEU A 139 -25.39 -7.13 -6.78
C LEU A 139 -24.44 -5.95 -6.59
N LEU A 140 -24.92 -4.88 -5.96
CA LEU A 140 -24.09 -3.75 -5.57
C LEU A 140 -23.46 -3.95 -4.18
N GLY A 141 -23.68 -5.07 -3.50
CA GLY A 141 -23.17 -5.32 -2.15
C GLY A 141 -23.97 -4.67 -1.01
N LEU A 142 -25.14 -4.09 -1.29
CA LEU A 142 -25.97 -3.39 -0.28
C LEU A 142 -26.53 -4.27 0.84
N HIS A 143 -26.45 -5.58 0.69
CA HIS A 143 -26.89 -6.58 1.67
C HIS A 143 -25.77 -7.00 2.64
N LEU A 144 -24.53 -6.57 2.37
CA LEU A 144 -23.35 -6.86 3.19
C LEU A 144 -23.33 -5.89 4.38
N ASP A 145 -24.19 -6.15 5.36
CA ASP A 145 -24.31 -5.38 6.58
C ASP A 145 -24.41 -6.25 7.84
N ALA A 146 -24.55 -5.63 9.01
CA ALA A 146 -24.64 -6.34 10.29
C ALA A 146 -25.88 -7.25 10.41
N THR A 147 -26.80 -7.23 9.45
CA THR A 147 -27.95 -8.12 9.35
C THR A 147 -27.72 -9.30 8.39
N PHE A 148 -26.55 -9.36 7.75
CA PHE A 148 -26.18 -10.44 6.85
C PHE A 148 -26.23 -11.80 7.58
N PRO A 149 -26.94 -12.81 7.03
CA PRO A 149 -27.32 -14.01 7.80
C PRO A 149 -26.15 -14.92 8.19
N VAL A 150 -25.01 -14.80 7.51
CA VAL A 150 -23.84 -15.66 7.73
C VAL A 150 -22.66 -14.80 8.15
N ARG A 151 -22.27 -14.86 9.43
CA ARG A 151 -21.18 -14.06 10.00
C ARG A 151 -21.42 -12.54 9.93
N PRO A 152 -22.51 -12.01 10.53
CA PRO A 152 -22.83 -10.59 10.53
C PRO A 152 -21.71 -9.70 11.10
N GLU A 153 -20.90 -10.22 12.03
CA GLU A 153 -19.74 -9.54 12.61
C GLU A 153 -18.69 -9.15 11.57
N ARG A 154 -18.63 -9.83 10.41
CA ARG A 154 -17.71 -9.46 9.33
C ARG A 154 -18.11 -8.18 8.60
N PHE A 155 -19.36 -7.76 8.74
CA PHE A 155 -19.95 -6.62 8.03
C PHE A 155 -20.49 -5.56 8.98
N ASP A 156 -20.12 -5.62 10.27
CA ASP A 156 -20.39 -4.54 11.21
C ASP A 156 -19.57 -3.27 10.86
N GLY A 157 -19.80 -2.17 11.57
CA GLY A 157 -19.08 -0.93 11.30
C GLY A 157 -17.59 -0.99 11.66
N GLN A 158 -17.20 -1.83 12.61
CA GLN A 158 -15.81 -1.92 13.11
C GLN A 158 -14.94 -2.85 12.26
N ALA A 159 -15.56 -3.74 11.50
CA ALA A 159 -14.90 -4.65 10.59
C ALA A 159 -14.10 -3.90 9.49
N PRO A 160 -12.98 -4.47 9.02
CA PRO A 160 -12.21 -3.91 7.91
C PRO A 160 -13.04 -3.79 6.62
N LEU A 161 -12.85 -2.69 5.89
CA LEU A 161 -13.51 -2.41 4.62
C LEU A 161 -13.26 -3.51 3.56
N ASP A 162 -12.12 -4.19 3.66
CA ASP A 162 -11.75 -5.38 2.88
C ASP A 162 -12.81 -6.46 2.85
N ASN A 163 -13.56 -6.65 3.94
CA ASN A 163 -14.53 -7.73 4.05
C ASN A 163 -15.63 -7.60 2.99
N LEU A 164 -15.89 -6.39 2.50
CA LEU A 164 -16.85 -6.13 1.42
C LEU A 164 -16.40 -6.70 0.07
N PHE A 165 -15.08 -6.87 -0.14
CA PHE A 165 -14.52 -7.32 -1.43
C PHE A 165 -13.97 -8.74 -1.37
N TYR A 166 -13.51 -9.20 -0.21
CA TYR A 166 -12.84 -10.50 -0.06
C TYR A 166 -13.68 -11.47 0.78
N GLY A 167 -14.17 -12.53 0.14
CA GLY A 167 -15.02 -13.51 0.80
C GLY A 167 -16.35 -12.91 1.27
N ALA A 168 -16.89 -11.97 0.49
CA ALA A 168 -18.28 -11.54 0.57
C ALA A 168 -19.22 -12.70 0.18
N ASP A 169 -20.52 -12.43 0.06
CA ASP A 169 -21.52 -13.40 -0.38
C ASP A 169 -21.04 -14.17 -1.63
N PRO A 170 -20.82 -15.50 -1.55
CA PRO A 170 -20.33 -16.31 -2.67
C PRO A 170 -21.29 -16.34 -3.87
N ASP A 171 -22.55 -15.97 -3.67
CA ASP A 171 -23.58 -15.89 -4.70
C ASP A 171 -23.62 -14.52 -5.40
N VAL A 172 -22.77 -13.58 -4.99
CA VAL A 172 -22.73 -12.23 -5.54
C VAL A 172 -21.33 -11.90 -6.06
N GLN A 173 -21.27 -11.59 -7.35
CA GLN A 173 -20.10 -10.95 -7.96
C GLN A 173 -20.32 -9.44 -8.02
N LEU A 174 -19.42 -8.67 -7.43
CA LEU A 174 -19.45 -7.22 -7.50
C LEU A 174 -19.11 -6.70 -8.91
N PRO A 175 -19.74 -5.61 -9.37
CA PRO A 175 -19.48 -5.01 -10.67
C PRO A 175 -18.07 -4.42 -10.76
N THR A 176 -17.47 -4.58 -11.93
CA THR A 176 -16.22 -3.90 -12.32
C THR A 176 -16.57 -2.79 -13.31
N VAL A 177 -15.96 -1.62 -13.14
CA VAL A 177 -16.14 -0.42 -13.95
C VAL A 177 -14.79 0.01 -14.53
N GLU A 178 -14.81 0.74 -15.63
CA GLU A 178 -13.64 1.39 -16.22
C GLU A 178 -13.47 2.83 -15.71
N GLY A 179 -12.27 3.39 -15.87
CA GLY A 179 -12.08 4.82 -15.59
C GLY A 179 -12.96 5.66 -16.53
N LYS A 180 -13.61 6.71 -15.99
CA LYS A 180 -14.60 7.60 -16.64
C LYS A 180 -16.04 7.06 -16.71
N ASP A 181 -16.29 5.82 -16.33
CA ASP A 181 -17.65 5.29 -16.26
C ASP A 181 -18.52 6.11 -15.29
N ILE A 182 -19.78 6.33 -15.63
CA ILE A 182 -20.74 7.00 -14.75
C ILE A 182 -21.26 6.00 -13.72
N LEU A 183 -20.99 6.27 -12.45
CA LEU A 183 -21.36 5.43 -11.32
C LEU A 183 -22.73 5.76 -10.74
N GLY A 184 -23.18 6.99 -10.88
CA GLY A 184 -24.38 7.50 -10.23
C GLY A 184 -24.48 9.02 -10.40
N ARG A 185 -25.32 9.66 -9.57
CA ARG A 185 -25.43 11.11 -9.54
C ARG A 185 -25.44 11.64 -8.11
N PHE A 186 -24.77 12.77 -7.89
CA PHE A 186 -25.01 13.60 -6.73
C PHE A 186 -26.25 14.45 -6.98
N LYS A 187 -27.09 14.57 -5.95
CA LYS A 187 -28.32 15.38 -6.02
C LYS A 187 -28.03 16.85 -5.78
N ALA A 188 -28.65 17.73 -6.55
CA ALA A 188 -28.56 19.18 -6.39
C ALA A 188 -28.76 19.61 -4.92
N ASN A 189 -27.92 20.54 -4.47
CA ASN A 189 -27.92 21.15 -3.14
C ASN A 189 -27.81 20.15 -1.97
N THR A 190 -27.35 18.93 -2.24
CA THR A 190 -27.13 17.90 -1.22
C THR A 190 -25.62 17.77 -0.94
N PRO A 191 -25.21 17.55 0.33
CA PRO A 191 -23.82 17.24 0.64
C PRO A 191 -23.35 15.97 -0.09
N CYS A 192 -22.16 16.04 -0.65
CA CYS A 192 -21.43 14.92 -1.23
C CYS A 192 -19.98 14.98 -0.76
N GLY A 193 -19.19 13.94 -1.00
CA GLY A 193 -17.79 13.97 -0.60
C GLY A 193 -16.98 12.81 -1.14
N ILE A 194 -15.70 12.84 -0.82
CA ILE A 194 -14.78 11.79 -1.23
C ILE A 194 -13.75 11.49 -0.13
N ASP A 195 -13.56 10.19 0.13
CA ASP A 195 -12.46 9.69 0.95
C ASP A 195 -11.47 8.92 0.07
N MET A 196 -10.18 9.10 0.32
CA MET A 196 -9.11 8.31 -0.31
C MET A 196 -8.39 7.52 0.77
N VAL A 197 -8.52 6.20 0.71
CA VAL A 197 -7.87 5.27 1.64
C VAL A 197 -6.58 4.78 1.00
N VAL A 198 -5.46 4.95 1.68
CA VAL A 198 -4.16 4.41 1.25
C VAL A 198 -3.95 3.00 1.75
N ASP A 199 -3.11 2.24 1.07
CA ASP A 199 -2.75 0.90 1.51
C ASP A 199 -1.80 0.94 2.72
N ARG A 200 -2.25 0.39 3.86
CA ARG A 200 -1.49 0.32 5.12
C ARG A 200 -1.93 -0.89 5.95
N MET A 201 -0.97 -1.54 6.60
CA MET A 201 -1.22 -2.73 7.43
C MET A 201 -1.80 -2.39 8.81
N VAL A 202 -1.20 -1.42 9.52
CA VAL A 202 -1.45 -1.20 10.96
C VAL A 202 -2.86 -0.67 11.28
N PHE A 203 -3.43 0.16 10.40
CA PHE A 203 -4.71 0.81 10.63
C PHE A 203 -5.62 0.58 9.41
N PRO A 204 -6.28 -0.59 9.31
CA PRO A 204 -7.19 -0.84 8.21
C PRO A 204 -8.39 0.11 8.28
N ALA A 205 -8.79 0.67 7.14
CA ALA A 205 -10.05 1.42 7.07
C ALA A 205 -11.21 0.49 7.43
N ARG A 206 -12.16 1.01 8.22
CA ARG A 206 -13.33 0.27 8.71
C ARG A 206 -14.53 0.49 7.79
N ILE A 207 -15.48 -0.44 7.78
CA ILE A 207 -16.73 -0.31 7.03
C ILE A 207 -17.53 0.92 7.46
N GLU A 208 -17.44 1.32 8.74
CA GLU A 208 -18.01 2.57 9.25
C GLU A 208 -17.62 3.79 8.42
N ALA A 209 -16.39 3.85 7.88
CA ALA A 209 -15.97 4.98 7.04
C ALA A 209 -16.85 5.14 5.80
N ALA A 210 -17.37 4.04 5.23
CA ALA A 210 -18.30 4.09 4.11
C ALA A 210 -19.75 4.34 4.53
N ARG A 211 -20.12 4.04 5.78
CA ARG A 211 -21.49 4.23 6.29
C ARG A 211 -21.73 5.59 6.93
N MET A 212 -20.67 6.37 7.15
CA MET A 212 -20.75 7.74 7.65
C MET A 212 -20.61 8.72 6.50
N ARG A 213 -21.57 9.63 6.34
CA ARG A 213 -21.52 10.70 5.34
C ARG A 213 -20.31 11.60 5.53
N ASP A 214 -19.99 11.93 6.78
CA ASP A 214 -18.77 12.62 7.17
C ASP A 214 -18.00 11.74 8.16
N TYR A 215 -16.85 11.21 7.74
CA TYR A 215 -16.06 10.32 8.58
C TYR A 215 -14.92 11.06 9.27
N TYR A 216 -14.80 10.82 10.58
CA TYR A 216 -13.79 11.41 11.43
C TYR A 216 -13.01 10.32 12.13
N ILE A 217 -11.68 10.40 12.09
CA ILE A 217 -10.83 9.71 13.06
C ILE A 217 -10.93 10.49 14.37
N LYS A 218 -11.18 9.76 15.46
CA LYS A 218 -11.32 10.35 16.79
C LYS A 218 -10.23 9.80 17.69
N ALA A 219 -9.54 10.69 18.38
CA ALA A 219 -8.53 10.31 19.36
C ALA A 219 -8.82 11.02 20.68
N ASP A 220 -8.50 10.35 21.79
CA ASP A 220 -8.56 10.98 23.10
C ASP A 220 -7.60 12.20 23.11
N PRO A 221 -7.94 13.30 23.78
CA PRO A 221 -7.03 14.44 23.89
C PRO A 221 -5.69 14.00 24.46
N LEU A 222 -4.62 14.62 24.00
CA LEU A 222 -3.31 14.36 24.59
C LEU A 222 -3.37 14.82 26.06
N PRO A 223 -3.03 13.95 27.03
CA PRO A 223 -2.98 14.32 28.44
C PRO A 223 -2.09 15.54 28.64
N SER A 224 -2.50 16.46 29.52
CA SER A 224 -1.69 17.64 29.87
C SER A 224 -0.43 17.29 30.67
N THR A 225 -0.38 16.08 31.24
CA THR A 225 0.78 15.56 31.98
C THR A 225 1.85 15.05 31.02
N THR A 226 3.05 15.60 31.13
CA THR A 226 4.21 15.28 30.30
C THR A 226 4.85 13.92 30.59
N ASP A 227 4.24 13.06 31.43
CA ASP A 227 4.85 11.79 31.81
C ASP A 227 5.00 10.86 30.59
N PRO A 228 6.24 10.56 30.16
CA PRO A 228 6.49 9.68 29.03
C PRO A 228 6.04 8.23 29.27
N ALA A 229 5.85 7.82 30.53
CA ALA A 229 5.38 6.48 30.91
C ALA A 229 3.84 6.34 30.88
N ASP A 230 3.11 7.43 30.63
CA ASP A 230 1.66 7.42 30.62
C ASP A 230 1.12 6.68 29.38
N TYR A 231 0.60 5.48 29.63
CA TYR A 231 -0.14 4.67 28.67
C TYR A 231 -1.21 5.48 27.92
N GLY A 232 -1.90 6.42 28.60
CA GLY A 232 -2.92 7.26 27.97
C GLY A 232 -2.35 8.14 26.86
N SER A 233 -1.19 8.73 27.09
CA SER A 233 -0.47 9.54 26.11
C SER A 233 -0.02 8.72 24.89
N PHE A 234 0.49 7.51 25.09
CA PHE A 234 0.89 6.64 23.97
C PHE A 234 -0.34 6.15 23.18
N LYS A 235 -1.41 5.72 23.87
CA LYS A 235 -2.66 5.30 23.24
C LYS A 235 -3.25 6.43 22.38
N SER A 236 -3.33 7.65 22.91
CA SER A 236 -3.80 8.81 22.14
C SER A 236 -2.96 9.03 20.88
N TRP A 237 -1.62 8.95 20.97
CA TRP A 237 -0.75 9.05 19.80
C TRP A 237 -0.94 7.92 18.79
N HIS A 238 -1.08 6.70 19.28
CA HIS A 238 -1.37 5.54 18.45
C HIS A 238 -2.70 5.69 17.70
N ASP A 239 -3.76 6.12 18.38
CA ASP A 239 -5.07 6.34 17.76
C ASP A 239 -5.00 7.44 16.67
N ARG A 240 -4.15 8.47 16.86
CA ARG A 240 -3.94 9.55 15.87
C ARG A 240 -3.21 9.08 14.62
N GLU A 241 -2.36 8.06 14.69
CA GLU A 241 -1.70 7.49 13.51
C GLU A 241 -2.69 6.96 12.46
N ALA A 242 -3.91 6.61 12.86
CA ALA A 242 -4.97 6.16 11.95
C ALA A 242 -5.35 7.23 10.91
N CYS A 243 -5.11 8.53 11.17
CA CYS A 243 -5.37 9.57 10.17
C CYS A 243 -4.55 9.38 8.89
N LEU A 244 -3.38 8.74 8.99
CA LEU A 244 -2.48 8.51 7.86
C LEU A 244 -2.89 7.32 6.98
N THR A 245 -3.97 6.61 7.33
CA THR A 245 -4.66 5.66 6.43
C THR A 245 -5.49 6.39 5.38
N PHE A 246 -5.70 7.69 5.54
CA PHE A 246 -6.41 8.52 4.60
C PHE A 246 -5.47 9.57 4.00
N ILE A 247 -5.76 9.99 2.78
CA ILE A 247 -5.01 11.05 2.11
C ILE A 247 -5.96 12.10 1.54
N ASP A 248 -5.52 13.35 1.52
CA ASP A 248 -6.27 14.46 0.96
C ASP A 248 -6.56 14.22 -0.55
N PRO A 249 -7.82 14.11 -0.98
CA PRO A 249 -8.18 13.98 -2.39
C PRO A 249 -7.66 15.15 -3.24
N CYS A 250 -7.56 16.35 -2.68
CA CYS A 250 -7.00 17.51 -3.35
C CYS A 250 -5.51 17.32 -3.67
N ALA A 251 -4.74 16.73 -2.75
CA ALA A 251 -3.33 16.42 -2.96
C ALA A 251 -3.13 15.31 -4.01
N LEU A 252 -4.04 14.33 -4.07
CA LEU A 252 -4.03 13.31 -5.12
C LEU A 252 -4.24 13.93 -6.50
N TRP A 253 -5.21 14.84 -6.68
CA TRP A 253 -5.41 15.53 -7.95
C TRP A 253 -4.27 16.49 -8.29
N GLY A 254 -3.72 17.17 -7.29
CA GLY A 254 -2.52 17.99 -7.44
C GLY A 254 -1.29 17.21 -7.89
N SER A 255 -1.20 15.91 -7.58
CA SER A 255 -0.10 15.05 -8.06
C SER A 255 -0.02 14.92 -9.59
N PHE A 256 -1.15 15.13 -10.28
CA PHE A 256 -1.25 15.14 -11.75
C PHE A 256 -0.80 16.46 -12.39
N PHE A 257 -0.56 17.52 -11.59
CA PHE A 257 -0.22 18.85 -12.09
C PHE A 257 0.99 18.85 -13.03
N ASN A 258 1.99 18.00 -12.78
CA ASN A 258 3.15 17.88 -13.65
C ASN A 258 3.16 16.55 -14.43
N PRO A 259 2.64 16.53 -15.67
CA PRO A 259 2.51 15.32 -16.47
C PRO A 259 3.85 14.80 -17.03
N LYS A 260 4.92 15.62 -17.05
CA LYS A 260 6.23 15.17 -17.56
C LYS A 260 6.85 14.07 -16.69
N ALA A 261 6.47 14.00 -15.41
CA ALA A 261 6.87 12.93 -14.49
C ALA A 261 6.00 11.66 -14.63
N THR A 262 4.87 11.73 -15.32
CA THR A 262 3.87 10.65 -15.40
C THR A 262 3.46 10.41 -16.86
N SER A 263 4.42 10.04 -17.72
CA SER A 263 4.21 9.87 -19.17
C SER A 263 3.10 8.87 -19.56
N SER A 264 2.59 8.08 -18.62
CA SER A 264 1.56 7.06 -18.83
C SER A 264 0.18 7.37 -18.21
N SER A 265 0.01 8.49 -17.49
CA SER A 265 -1.17 8.73 -16.66
C SER A 265 -1.85 10.06 -17.04
N ASN A 266 -3.00 9.99 -17.71
CA ASN A 266 -3.81 11.18 -18.01
C ASN A 266 -4.97 11.28 -17.01
N LEU A 267 -5.11 12.46 -16.38
CA LEU A 267 -6.31 12.83 -15.63
C LEU A 267 -7.32 13.46 -16.59
N TYR A 268 -8.57 13.02 -16.56
CA TYR A 268 -9.68 13.56 -17.33
C TYR A 268 -10.62 14.32 -16.41
N ALA A 269 -11.22 15.41 -16.90
CA ALA A 269 -12.26 16.14 -16.20
C ALA A 269 -13.28 16.66 -17.22
N LEU A 270 -14.50 16.94 -16.75
CA LEU A 270 -15.52 17.51 -17.61
C LEU A 270 -15.17 18.97 -17.95
N LYS A 271 -15.28 19.29 -19.24
CA LYS A 271 -15.12 20.64 -19.77
C LYS A 271 -16.09 20.81 -20.91
N ASN A 272 -17.01 21.76 -20.78
CA ASN A 272 -18.07 22.01 -21.76
C ASN A 272 -18.88 20.73 -22.12
N GLY A 273 -19.20 19.91 -21.10
CA GLY A 273 -19.96 18.68 -21.27
C GLY A 273 -19.18 17.48 -21.85
N LEU A 274 -17.87 17.62 -22.11
CA LEU A 274 -17.03 16.55 -22.63
C LEU A 274 -15.87 16.23 -21.66
N LEU A 275 -15.58 14.94 -21.49
CA LEU A 275 -14.42 14.49 -20.71
C LEU A 275 -13.14 14.72 -21.51
N CYS A 276 -12.35 15.69 -21.07
CA CYS A 276 -11.09 16.08 -21.71
C CYS A 276 -9.89 15.77 -20.80
N PRO A 277 -8.72 15.39 -21.34
CA PRO A 277 -7.49 15.34 -20.54
C PRO A 277 -7.16 16.72 -19.96
N ALA A 278 -6.98 16.81 -18.64
CA ALA A 278 -6.53 18.00 -17.93
C ALA A 278 -5.01 17.91 -17.66
N LYS A 279 -4.28 19.02 -17.85
CA LYS A 279 -2.82 19.07 -17.66
C LYS A 279 -2.36 20.41 -17.09
N GLY A 280 -1.29 20.39 -16.29
CA GLY A 280 -0.60 21.62 -15.89
C GLY A 280 -1.52 22.59 -15.17
N PRO A 281 -1.47 23.89 -15.51
CA PRO A 281 -2.33 24.92 -14.91
C PRO A 281 -3.83 24.63 -14.95
N GLU A 282 -4.32 23.87 -15.95
CA GLU A 282 -5.75 23.53 -16.03
C GLU A 282 -6.22 22.64 -14.87
N ILE A 283 -5.34 21.77 -14.35
CA ILE A 283 -5.66 20.98 -13.16
C ILE A 283 -5.90 21.91 -11.98
N TYR A 284 -5.06 22.93 -11.81
CA TYR A 284 -5.27 23.89 -10.74
C TYR A 284 -6.53 24.72 -10.98
N SER A 285 -6.69 25.37 -12.14
CA SER A 285 -7.78 26.32 -12.36
C SER A 285 -9.16 25.66 -12.47
N ASN A 286 -9.25 24.47 -13.09
CA ASN A 286 -10.52 23.79 -13.31
C ASN A 286 -10.87 22.80 -12.20
N ILE A 287 -9.89 22.06 -11.67
CA ILE A 287 -10.16 20.96 -10.73
C ILE A 287 -9.95 21.41 -9.28
N LEU A 288 -8.75 21.91 -8.94
CA LEU A 288 -8.42 22.22 -7.55
C LEU A 288 -9.09 23.50 -7.07
N LYS A 289 -8.99 24.57 -7.86
CA LYS A 289 -9.63 25.87 -7.60
C LYS A 289 -11.08 25.88 -8.04
N GLY A 290 -11.45 25.15 -9.09
CA GLY A 290 -12.79 25.23 -9.69
C GLY A 290 -13.02 26.52 -10.47
N ALA A 291 -13.91 26.48 -11.46
CA ALA A 291 -14.17 27.61 -12.38
C ALA A 291 -14.50 28.94 -11.66
N SER A 292 -15.16 28.87 -10.50
CA SER A 292 -15.57 30.04 -9.71
C SER A 292 -14.76 30.22 -8.41
N GLY A 293 -13.59 29.58 -8.29
CA GLY A 293 -12.92 29.44 -6.98
C GLY A 293 -13.65 28.48 -6.03
N ALA A 294 -14.59 27.70 -6.58
CA ALA A 294 -15.54 26.87 -5.86
C ALA A 294 -15.07 25.40 -5.66
N GLY A 295 -13.79 25.12 -5.89
CA GLY A 295 -13.21 23.80 -5.70
C GLY A 295 -12.84 23.51 -4.25
N PHE A 296 -11.66 22.96 -4.04
CA PHE A 296 -11.15 22.53 -2.75
C PHE A 296 -10.64 23.71 -1.91
N ALA A 297 -10.95 23.69 -0.62
CA ALA A 297 -10.39 24.60 0.38
C ALA A 297 -8.88 24.36 0.57
N ASN A 298 -8.43 23.12 0.41
CA ASN A 298 -7.04 22.68 0.56
C ASN A 298 -6.17 22.84 -0.70
N ARG A 299 -6.65 23.50 -1.75
CA ARG A 299 -5.96 23.62 -3.06
C ARG A 299 -4.54 24.20 -3.02
N ASN A 300 -4.20 24.93 -1.96
CA ASN A 300 -2.89 25.55 -1.72
C ASN A 300 -2.14 24.94 -0.52
N ARG A 301 -2.49 23.70 -0.15
CA ARG A 301 -1.94 22.99 1.00
C ARG A 301 -0.98 21.89 0.56
N VAL A 302 0.22 21.90 1.11
CA VAL A 302 1.14 20.78 0.97
C VAL A 302 1.24 20.02 2.28
N TRP A 303 1.00 18.71 2.21
CA TRP A 303 1.15 17.80 3.34
C TRP A 303 2.56 17.26 3.39
N LEU A 304 3.16 17.29 4.58
CA LEU A 304 4.46 16.73 4.89
C LEU A 304 4.26 15.59 5.90
N ASP A 305 4.57 14.38 5.46
CA ASP A 305 4.53 13.15 6.24
C ASP A 305 5.98 12.64 6.42
N ILE A 306 6.47 12.69 7.66
CA ILE A 306 7.82 12.22 8.00
C ILE A 306 7.69 10.96 8.83
N ARG A 307 8.22 9.86 8.31
CA ARG A 307 8.22 8.54 8.95
C ARG A 307 9.55 8.23 9.60
N ASN A 308 9.54 7.45 10.68
CA ASN A 308 10.72 6.79 11.20
C ASN A 308 10.99 5.47 10.45
N GLY A 309 12.06 4.76 10.86
CA GLY A 309 12.45 3.48 10.27
C GLY A 309 11.47 2.32 10.52
N HIS A 310 10.44 2.53 11.33
CA HIS A 310 9.38 1.57 11.64
C HIS A 310 8.06 1.88 10.90
N GLY A 311 8.03 2.91 10.03
CA GLY A 311 6.83 3.28 9.28
C GLY A 311 5.80 4.12 10.06
N TYR A 312 6.05 4.44 11.33
CA TYR A 312 5.26 5.40 12.12
C TYR A 312 5.76 6.83 11.90
N SER A 313 5.04 7.85 12.36
CA SER A 313 5.56 9.22 12.31
C SER A 313 6.88 9.38 13.06
N VAL A 314 7.70 10.35 12.64
CA VAL A 314 9.09 10.51 13.09
C VAL A 314 9.24 10.56 14.61
N ASN A 315 8.29 11.17 15.31
CA ASN A 315 8.31 11.29 16.77
C ASN A 315 7.29 10.39 17.48
N TYR A 316 6.87 9.30 16.84
CA TYR A 316 5.91 8.36 17.43
C TYR A 316 6.36 7.81 18.79
N TYR A 317 7.66 7.51 18.93
CA TYR A 317 8.27 7.03 20.18
C TYR A 317 8.83 8.15 21.07
N LYS A 318 8.52 9.43 20.78
CA LYS A 318 9.01 10.60 21.52
C LYS A 318 10.55 10.73 21.58
N GLU A 319 11.25 10.18 20.58
CA GLU A 319 12.73 10.21 20.49
C GLU A 319 13.29 11.51 19.89
N ALA A 320 12.43 12.32 19.25
CA ALA A 320 12.81 13.50 18.50
C ALA A 320 12.13 14.77 19.04
N GLY A 321 12.68 15.94 18.72
CA GLY A 321 11.98 17.20 18.89
C GLY A 321 10.71 17.26 18.03
N ARG A 322 9.72 18.06 18.46
CA ARG A 322 8.51 18.33 17.65
C ARG A 322 8.73 19.35 16.53
N ASN A 323 9.71 20.21 16.70
CA ASN A 323 9.96 21.31 15.77
C ASN A 323 10.86 20.86 14.62
N ILE A 324 10.59 21.38 13.42
CA ILE A 324 11.47 21.31 12.25
C ILE A 324 11.88 22.74 11.88
N GLN A 325 13.09 22.90 11.36
CA GLN A 325 13.50 24.16 10.73
C GLN A 325 12.94 24.21 9.30
N PHE A 326 12.51 25.37 8.85
CA PHE A 326 11.89 25.55 7.54
C PHE A 326 12.21 26.91 6.92
N THR A 327 12.53 26.91 5.63
CA THR A 327 12.61 28.14 4.83
C THR A 327 12.33 27.88 3.36
N PHE A 328 11.76 28.88 2.69
CA PHE A 328 11.68 28.97 1.24
C PHE A 328 12.78 29.87 0.64
N ASP A 329 13.42 30.71 1.46
CA ASP A 329 14.45 31.65 1.00
C ASP A 329 15.78 30.89 0.87
N PRO A 330 16.34 30.78 -0.35
CA PRO A 330 17.61 30.08 -0.55
C PRO A 330 18.78 30.79 0.15
N ASN A 331 18.64 32.07 0.52
CA ASN A 331 19.68 32.85 1.18
C ASN A 331 19.61 32.77 2.72
N VAL A 332 18.54 32.19 3.28
CA VAL A 332 18.41 31.95 4.71
C VAL A 332 19.20 30.69 5.08
N SER A 333 20.12 30.79 6.03
CA SER A 333 20.82 29.61 6.53
C SER A 333 19.90 28.81 7.47
N LEU A 334 19.95 27.47 7.37
CA LEU A 334 19.40 26.57 8.38
C LEU A 334 20.37 26.35 9.56
N ALA A 335 21.57 26.93 9.51
CA ALA A 335 22.55 26.86 10.59
C ALA A 335 22.02 27.56 11.87
N PRO A 336 22.52 27.19 13.05
CA PRO A 336 21.92 27.58 14.33
C PRO A 336 21.84 29.09 14.45
N TYR A 337 20.85 29.54 15.20
CA TYR A 337 20.75 30.91 15.70
C TYR A 337 22.04 31.24 16.48
N ILE A 338 23.04 31.82 15.80
CA ILE A 338 24.17 32.45 16.47
C ILE A 338 23.58 33.70 17.11
N ALA A 339 23.63 33.78 18.44
CA ALA A 339 23.07 34.87 19.23
C ALA A 339 23.66 36.26 18.93
N ASP A 340 24.54 36.38 17.92
CA ASP A 340 25.11 37.64 17.46
C ASP A 340 24.22 38.26 16.38
N THR A 341 23.39 39.18 16.86
CA THR A 341 22.28 39.83 16.20
C THR A 341 22.74 40.95 15.26
N SER A 342 22.46 40.83 13.96
CA SER A 342 21.99 41.96 13.12
C SER A 342 21.77 41.60 11.64
N LEU A 343 22.32 40.49 11.12
CA LEU A 343 22.31 40.24 9.66
C LEU A 343 21.85 38.84 9.20
N LEU A 344 21.67 37.88 10.11
CA LEU A 344 21.21 36.54 9.74
C LEU A 344 19.69 36.42 9.91
N ARG A 345 18.96 36.40 8.79
CA ARG A 345 17.56 35.95 8.76
C ARG A 345 17.57 34.46 9.14
N ALA A 346 17.00 34.11 10.29
CA ALA A 346 16.91 32.73 10.76
C ALA A 346 15.78 31.97 10.04
N ALA A 347 15.96 30.66 9.88
CA ALA A 347 14.89 29.77 9.47
C ALA A 347 13.71 29.83 10.45
N SER A 348 12.49 29.66 9.93
CA SER A 348 11.31 29.57 10.80
C SER A 348 11.25 28.19 11.44
N MET A 349 10.87 28.15 12.72
CA MET A 349 10.58 26.90 13.41
C MET A 349 9.12 26.55 13.20
N ILE A 350 8.84 25.36 12.68
CA ILE A 350 7.48 24.83 12.53
C ILE A 350 7.33 23.67 13.51
N ASP A 351 6.31 23.72 14.37
CA ASP A 351 5.90 22.54 15.13
C ASP A 351 5.19 21.57 14.16
N TYR A 352 5.85 20.44 13.85
CA TYR A 352 5.32 19.41 12.95
C TYR A 352 3.97 18.87 13.46
N TYR A 353 3.79 18.84 14.78
CA TYR A 353 2.61 18.35 15.48
C TYR A 353 1.72 19.51 15.97
N ALA A 354 1.81 20.71 15.39
CA ALA A 354 1.03 21.88 15.81
C ALA A 354 -0.49 21.61 15.83
N SER A 355 -0.97 20.79 14.89
CA SER A 355 -2.38 20.37 14.80
C SER A 355 -2.76 19.30 15.83
N GLY A 356 -1.79 18.73 16.54
CA GLY A 356 -1.95 17.54 17.37
C GLY A 356 -2.02 16.24 16.57
N TRP A 357 -1.76 16.25 15.25
CA TRP A 357 -1.82 15.05 14.40
C TRP A 357 -0.45 14.73 13.78
N PRO A 358 -0.17 13.46 13.42
CA PRO A 358 1.13 13.03 12.91
C PRO A 358 1.40 13.40 11.44
N ILE A 359 0.85 14.52 10.97
CA ILE A 359 1.05 15.07 9.63
C ILE A 359 1.08 16.59 9.71
N CYS A 360 2.08 17.19 9.05
CA CYS A 360 2.22 18.64 9.01
C CYS A 360 1.56 19.19 7.73
N SER A 361 0.72 20.21 7.85
CA SER A 361 0.15 20.94 6.72
C SER A 361 0.83 22.28 6.55
N ILE A 362 1.42 22.53 5.38
CA ILE A 362 2.04 23.80 5.05
C ILE A 362 1.12 24.52 4.07
N ASN A 363 0.52 25.61 4.55
CA ASN A 363 -0.29 26.52 3.75
C ASN A 363 0.52 27.80 3.57
N THR A 364 0.84 28.18 2.34
CA THR A 364 1.29 29.55 2.06
C THR A 364 0.40 30.14 1.00
N SER A 365 -0.27 31.24 1.35
CA SER A 365 -1.04 32.04 0.40
C SER A 365 -0.14 32.70 -0.65
N VAL A 366 1.15 32.90 -0.36
CA VAL A 366 2.16 33.37 -1.33
C VAL A 366 3.54 32.82 -0.90
N PRO A 367 4.33 32.20 -1.79
CA PRO A 367 5.75 31.99 -1.58
C PRO A 367 6.46 33.34 -1.33
N PRO A 368 7.69 33.36 -0.78
CA PRO A 368 8.44 34.61 -0.68
C PRO A 368 8.52 35.34 -2.03
N ALA A 369 8.47 36.67 -2.00
CA ALA A 369 8.66 37.48 -3.19
C ALA A 369 9.99 37.13 -3.90
N GLY A 370 9.98 37.04 -5.23
CA GLY A 370 11.15 36.72 -6.04
C GLY A 370 11.29 35.26 -6.50
N VAL A 371 10.29 34.41 -6.27
CA VAL A 371 10.23 33.07 -6.90
C VAL A 371 9.63 33.20 -8.30
N ASP A 372 10.48 33.41 -9.31
CA ASP A 372 10.07 33.57 -10.72
C ASP A 372 9.78 32.23 -11.44
N GLY A 373 9.99 31.10 -10.76
CA GLY A 373 9.82 29.75 -11.32
C GLY A 373 8.41 29.15 -11.17
N ASP A 374 8.23 27.99 -11.81
CA ASP A 374 7.05 27.12 -11.65
C ASP A 374 7.21 26.12 -10.49
N GLN A 375 8.25 26.29 -9.69
CA GLN A 375 8.48 25.50 -8.47
C GLN A 375 9.19 26.33 -7.42
N VAL A 376 8.97 25.96 -6.16
CA VAL A 376 9.75 26.42 -5.01
C VAL A 376 10.47 25.24 -4.39
N HIS A 377 11.62 25.49 -3.77
CA HIS A 377 12.43 24.47 -3.12
C HIS A 377 12.49 24.71 -1.61
N PRO A 378 11.46 24.32 -0.84
CA PRO A 378 11.56 24.36 0.61
C PRO A 378 12.76 23.55 1.11
N ARG A 379 13.42 24.10 2.11
CA ARG A 379 14.54 23.51 2.83
C ARG A 379 14.09 23.20 4.25
N PHE A 380 14.39 21.99 4.72
CA PHE A 380 14.03 21.52 6.06
C PHE A 380 15.27 21.12 6.84
N GLY A 381 15.32 21.52 8.11
CA GLY A 381 16.19 20.90 9.12
C GLY A 381 15.33 19.99 9.99
N LEU A 382 15.56 18.68 9.91
CA LEU A 382 14.83 17.70 10.73
C LEU A 382 15.47 17.63 12.12
N PRO A 383 14.70 17.41 13.20
CA PRO A 383 15.28 17.31 14.54
C PRO A 383 16.30 16.19 14.60
N ASN A 384 17.43 16.46 15.25
CA ASN A 384 18.42 15.44 15.52
C ASN A 384 17.82 14.40 16.48
N THR A 385 18.19 13.14 16.27
CA THR A 385 17.77 12.01 17.12
C THR A 385 19.02 11.36 17.71
N ALA A 386 18.87 10.23 18.41
CA ALA A 386 20.04 9.41 18.78
C ALA A 386 20.86 8.98 17.55
N ASN A 387 20.28 9.01 16.35
CA ASN A 387 20.99 8.79 15.10
C ASN A 387 21.53 10.11 14.53
N THR A 388 22.85 10.30 14.65
CA THR A 388 23.54 11.52 14.19
C THR A 388 23.84 11.53 12.68
N ARG A 389 23.60 10.42 11.98
CA ARG A 389 23.81 10.32 10.53
C ARG A 389 22.67 9.53 9.87
N PRO A 390 21.44 10.04 9.84
CA PRO A 390 20.35 9.37 9.16
C PRO A 390 20.48 9.35 7.65
N LEU A 391 19.81 8.36 7.09
CA LEU A 391 19.50 8.31 5.67
C LEU A 391 18.05 8.75 5.51
N ILE A 392 17.81 9.79 4.71
CA ILE A 392 16.45 10.22 4.38
C ILE A 392 16.08 9.68 3.01
N TYR A 393 14.95 9.00 2.91
CA TYR A 393 14.39 8.54 1.65
C TYR A 393 13.18 9.38 1.25
N LEU A 394 13.21 9.88 0.03
CA LEU A 394 12.13 10.60 -0.62
C LEU A 394 11.13 9.59 -1.22
N SER A 395 10.30 8.98 -0.37
CA SER A 395 9.31 7.99 -0.81
C SER A 395 8.31 8.60 -1.79
N LYS A 396 7.71 9.75 -1.42
CA LYS A 396 6.71 10.46 -2.24
C LYS A 396 7.02 11.94 -2.34
N ALA A 397 8.28 12.29 -2.60
CA ALA A 397 8.71 13.68 -2.79
C ALA A 397 9.49 13.81 -4.10
N ARG A 398 9.78 15.06 -4.51
CA ARG A 398 10.55 15.36 -5.72
C ARG A 398 11.66 16.34 -5.36
N ARG A 399 12.81 16.27 -6.04
CA ARG A 399 13.85 17.32 -5.94
C ARG A 399 13.76 18.36 -7.06
N ASP A 400 13.04 18.01 -8.11
CA ASP A 400 12.73 18.85 -9.25
C ASP A 400 11.40 18.35 -9.82
N ILE A 401 10.44 19.24 -10.03
CA ILE A 401 9.13 18.84 -10.54
C ILE A 401 9.22 18.22 -11.94
N SER A 402 10.25 18.59 -12.73
CA SER A 402 10.38 18.27 -14.16
C SER A 402 10.82 16.83 -14.45
N ARG A 403 11.37 16.11 -13.46
CA ARG A 403 11.92 14.76 -13.62
C ARG A 403 11.49 13.83 -12.51
N THR A 404 11.30 12.57 -12.86
CA THR A 404 11.17 11.48 -11.89
C THR A 404 12.55 11.18 -11.32
N LEU A 405 12.67 11.10 -9.99
CA LEU A 405 13.92 10.72 -9.33
C LEU A 405 14.18 9.24 -9.60
N ASN A 406 15.41 8.93 -10.03
CA ASN A 406 15.89 7.56 -10.00
C ASN A 406 16.04 7.10 -8.54
N ASP A 407 16.02 5.80 -8.29
CA ASP A 407 16.02 5.25 -6.92
C ASP A 407 17.19 5.77 -6.07
N SER A 408 18.39 5.90 -6.66
CA SER A 408 19.56 6.45 -5.97
C SER A 408 19.41 7.93 -5.59
N GLU A 409 18.69 8.72 -6.39
CA GLU A 409 18.48 10.15 -6.15
C GLU A 409 17.43 10.42 -5.06
N ARG A 410 16.67 9.39 -4.67
CA ARG A 410 15.70 9.46 -3.58
C ARG A 410 16.35 9.37 -2.20
N PHE A 411 17.60 8.91 -2.12
CA PHE A 411 18.35 8.84 -0.87
C PHE A 411 19.16 10.11 -0.66
N LEU A 412 18.99 10.72 0.53
CA LEU A 412 19.75 11.88 0.97
C LEU A 412 20.55 11.49 2.21
N GLU A 413 21.86 11.71 2.13
CA GLU A 413 22.69 11.69 3.32
C GLU A 413 22.54 13.04 4.02
N CYS A 414 21.89 13.03 5.19
CA CYS A 414 21.69 14.22 6.00
C CYS A 414 22.45 14.01 7.31
N PRO A 415 23.78 14.26 7.36
CA PRO A 415 24.53 14.18 8.61
C PRO A 415 23.98 15.18 9.64
N ALA A 416 24.42 15.10 10.89
CA ALA A 416 24.17 16.15 11.87
C ALA A 416 24.54 17.51 11.27
N GLY A 417 23.60 18.45 11.34
CA GLY A 417 23.78 19.79 10.82
C GLY A 417 24.76 20.59 11.68
N PRO A 418 25.10 21.81 11.26
CA PRO A 418 25.86 22.73 12.09
C PRO A 418 25.12 23.12 13.39
N ASP A 419 23.79 22.96 13.43
CA ASP A 419 22.99 23.07 14.64
C ASP A 419 22.93 21.69 15.33
N PRO A 420 23.45 21.53 16.56
CA PRO A 420 23.42 20.24 17.25
C PRO A 420 21.99 19.68 17.44
N GLY A 421 20.96 20.53 17.38
CA GLY A 421 19.57 20.14 17.48
C GLY A 421 18.94 19.65 16.18
N PHE A 422 19.59 19.82 15.02
CA PHE A 422 19.01 19.50 13.71
C PHE A 422 19.98 18.76 12.79
N LEU A 423 19.40 18.00 11.86
CA LEU A 423 20.08 17.36 10.75
C LEU A 423 20.36 18.40 9.66
N ASP A 424 21.33 18.08 8.80
CA ASP A 424 21.60 18.85 7.59
C ASP A 424 20.37 18.90 6.67
N GLU A 425 20.40 19.84 5.74
CA GLU A 425 19.21 20.23 4.99
C GLU A 425 18.63 19.11 4.13
N VAL A 426 17.31 18.99 4.18
CA VAL A 426 16.52 18.26 3.19
C VAL A 426 15.90 19.27 2.24
N LYS A 427 16.11 19.09 0.93
CA LYS A 427 15.55 19.95 -0.11
C LYS A 427 14.65 19.15 -1.04
N ILE A 428 13.39 19.58 -1.15
CA ILE A 428 12.40 19.02 -2.08
C ILE A 428 11.80 20.15 -2.91
N ALA A 429 11.09 19.81 -3.99
CA ALA A 429 10.48 20.75 -4.91
C ALA A 429 8.96 20.66 -4.86
N TRP A 430 8.30 21.81 -4.75
CA TRP A 430 6.85 21.93 -4.81
C TRP A 430 6.42 22.76 -6.02
N PRO A 431 5.39 22.32 -6.76
CA PRO A 431 4.89 23.07 -7.90
C PRO A 431 4.23 24.37 -7.47
N LEU A 432 4.48 25.41 -8.26
CA LEU A 432 3.80 26.69 -8.19
C LEU A 432 2.93 26.90 -9.43
N VAL A 433 1.84 27.63 -9.25
CA VAL A 433 0.95 28.05 -10.33
C VAL A 433 0.65 29.54 -10.20
N ALA A 434 0.52 30.23 -11.33
CA ALA A 434 0.07 31.62 -11.33
C ALA A 434 -1.44 31.69 -11.05
N ASP A 435 -1.83 32.50 -10.07
CA ASP A 435 -3.23 32.83 -9.79
C ASP A 435 -3.36 34.35 -9.63
N GLY A 436 -3.69 35.03 -10.73
CA GLY A 436 -3.60 36.49 -10.82
C GLY A 436 -2.14 36.96 -10.78
N THR A 437 -1.82 37.89 -9.87
CA THR A 437 -0.45 38.40 -9.66
C THR A 437 0.36 37.55 -8.68
N ALA A 438 -0.26 36.63 -7.96
CA ALA A 438 0.39 35.79 -6.98
C ALA A 438 0.78 34.43 -7.57
N LYS A 439 1.85 33.84 -7.04
CA LYS A 439 2.15 32.41 -7.22
C LYS A 439 1.53 31.66 -6.04
N MET A 440 0.86 30.55 -6.31
CA MET A 440 0.24 29.69 -5.33
C MET A 440 0.93 28.34 -5.32
N LEU A 441 1.05 27.72 -4.13
CA LEU A 441 1.37 26.30 -4.05
C LEU A 441 0.24 25.48 -4.68
N VAL A 442 0.59 24.42 -5.39
CA VAL A 442 -0.37 23.40 -5.81
C VAL A 442 -0.46 22.34 -4.71
N ALA A 443 -1.68 21.90 -4.39
CA ALA A 443 -1.89 20.86 -3.38
C ALA A 443 -1.02 19.63 -3.64
N GLY A 444 -0.45 19.06 -2.58
CA GLY A 444 0.46 17.93 -2.73
C GLY A 444 0.68 17.18 -1.42
N TYR A 445 1.22 15.98 -1.55
CA TYR A 445 1.58 15.13 -0.42
C TYR A 445 3.02 14.68 -0.58
N ASN A 446 3.84 14.93 0.43
CA ASN A 446 5.25 14.60 0.45
C ASN A 446 5.54 13.65 1.60
N LYS A 447 6.02 12.44 1.28
CA LYS A 447 6.44 11.45 2.27
C LYS A 447 7.95 11.32 2.30
N LEU A 448 8.53 11.53 3.47
CA LEU A 448 9.94 11.33 3.80
C LEU A 448 10.03 10.16 4.78
N CYS A 449 11.01 9.28 4.60
CA CYS A 449 11.31 8.23 5.58
C CYS A 449 12.71 8.45 6.15
N HIS A 450 12.79 8.58 7.47
CA HIS A 450 14.01 8.77 8.25
C HIS A 450 14.50 7.43 8.76
N PHE A 451 15.64 6.97 8.24
CA PHE A 451 16.23 5.69 8.59
C PHE A 451 17.43 5.83 9.52
N LYS A 452 17.49 4.92 10.48
CA LYS A 452 18.67 4.73 11.31
C LYS A 452 19.80 4.11 10.49
N ARG A 453 20.99 4.74 10.47
CA ARG A 453 22.19 4.09 9.95
C ARG A 453 22.93 3.45 11.12
N PRO A 454 23.41 2.20 10.97
CA PRO A 454 24.41 1.67 11.89
C PRO A 454 25.65 2.57 11.82
N MET A 455 26.17 3.01 12.96
CA MET A 455 27.44 3.76 12.98
C MET A 455 28.61 2.78 12.87
N PRO A 456 29.61 3.04 12.00
CA PRO A 456 30.81 2.20 11.93
C PRO A 456 31.50 2.13 13.30
N GLY A 457 31.67 0.91 13.83
CA GLY A 457 32.30 0.67 15.14
C GLY A 457 31.32 0.60 16.33
N GLU A 458 30.05 0.96 16.15
CA GLU A 458 29.01 0.46 17.05
C GLU A 458 28.73 -0.98 16.64
N ALA A 459 28.93 -1.93 17.56
CA ALA A 459 28.39 -3.27 17.34
C ALA A 459 26.91 -3.10 16.97
N PRO A 460 26.42 -3.70 15.87
CA PRO A 460 24.99 -3.71 15.62
C PRO A 460 24.34 -4.19 16.92
N ALA A 461 23.50 -3.36 17.54
CA ALA A 461 22.63 -3.82 18.61
C ALA A 461 22.00 -5.12 18.09
N ALA A 462 22.17 -6.21 18.83
CA ALA A 462 22.13 -7.52 18.24
C ALA A 462 20.75 -7.75 17.63
N SER A 463 20.70 -7.91 16.31
CA SER A 463 19.47 -7.91 15.50
C SER A 463 18.72 -6.57 15.49
N GLY A 464 18.21 -6.15 14.33
CA GLY A 464 17.33 -4.97 14.20
C GLY A 464 15.96 -5.10 14.90
N LEU A 465 15.85 -6.02 15.86
CA LEU A 465 14.75 -6.24 16.78
C LEU A 465 15.14 -5.96 18.24
N GLU A 466 16.42 -5.73 18.55
CA GLU A 466 16.81 -5.40 19.92
C GLU A 466 16.39 -3.97 20.30
N PRO A 467 15.60 -3.83 21.39
CA PRO A 467 15.16 -2.53 21.87
C PRO A 467 16.34 -1.64 22.27
N VAL A 468 16.23 -0.36 21.94
CA VAL A 468 17.24 0.67 22.27
C VAL A 468 17.27 1.00 23.77
N TYR A 469 16.23 0.64 24.53
CA TYR A 469 16.10 0.99 25.95
C TYR A 469 15.24 -0.03 26.73
N ALA A 470 15.54 -0.20 28.03
CA ALA A 470 14.89 -1.12 28.96
C ALA A 470 13.41 -0.79 29.31
N GLY A 471 12.73 0.00 28.46
CA GLY A 471 11.31 0.36 28.58
C GLY A 471 10.58 0.45 27.23
N ALA A 472 11.19 0.00 26.14
CA ALA A 472 10.55 0.02 24.82
C ALA A 472 9.49 -1.09 24.69
N LEU A 473 8.30 -0.74 24.18
CA LEU A 473 7.15 -1.65 23.96
C LEU A 473 7.41 -2.74 22.90
N SER A 474 8.57 -2.75 22.25
CA SER A 474 8.96 -3.74 21.24
C SER A 474 9.07 -5.17 21.77
N TYR A 475 9.02 -5.38 23.09
CA TYR A 475 8.91 -6.72 23.72
C TYR A 475 7.51 -7.37 23.59
N ALA A 476 6.49 -6.65 23.12
CA ALA A 476 5.12 -7.16 23.10
C ALA A 476 4.83 -8.23 22.01
N PHE A 477 5.73 -8.43 21.04
CA PHE A 477 5.50 -9.33 19.90
C PHE A 477 6.69 -10.26 19.63
N PRO A 478 6.70 -11.50 20.16
CA PRO A 478 7.73 -12.47 19.83
C PRO A 478 7.58 -12.98 18.39
N ALA A 479 8.66 -12.96 17.62
CA ALA A 479 8.73 -13.61 16.31
C ALA A 479 8.92 -15.13 16.50
N PHE A 480 8.13 -15.96 15.79
CA PHE A 480 8.24 -17.41 15.83
C PHE A 480 9.01 -17.96 14.62
N ASP A 481 9.66 -19.11 14.81
CA ASP A 481 10.30 -19.86 13.73
C ASP A 481 9.25 -20.52 12.80
N SER A 482 9.53 -20.49 11.50
CA SER A 482 8.63 -20.81 10.38
C SER A 482 8.26 -22.28 10.21
N THR A 483 8.74 -23.18 11.09
CA THR A 483 8.67 -24.63 10.88
C THR A 483 7.31 -25.26 11.17
N VAL A 484 6.30 -24.48 11.61
CA VAL A 484 4.97 -25.02 11.94
C VAL A 484 3.88 -24.13 11.34
N PHE A 485 3.46 -24.47 10.12
CA PHE A 485 2.17 -24.00 9.62
C PHE A 485 1.05 -24.79 10.30
N PRO A 486 0.09 -24.14 10.98
CA PRO A 486 -1.07 -24.85 11.48
C PRO A 486 -1.86 -25.42 10.29
N PRO A 487 -2.50 -26.60 10.45
CA PRO A 487 -3.37 -27.14 9.41
C PRO A 487 -4.46 -26.13 9.07
N VAL A 488 -4.47 -25.67 7.83
CA VAL A 488 -5.47 -24.73 7.32
C VAL A 488 -6.76 -25.50 7.09
N THR A 489 -7.64 -25.51 8.09
CA THR A 489 -8.97 -26.14 7.99
C THR A 489 -10.04 -25.19 7.47
N ALA A 490 -9.71 -23.90 7.31
CA ALA A 490 -10.63 -22.85 6.87
C ALA A 490 -10.13 -22.14 5.59
N PRO A 491 -11.03 -21.56 4.77
CA PRO A 491 -10.64 -20.73 3.63
C PRO A 491 -9.69 -19.62 4.09
N THR A 492 -8.51 -19.54 3.47
CA THR A 492 -7.48 -18.54 3.81
C THR A 492 -7.48 -17.43 2.77
N LEU A 493 -7.48 -16.19 3.23
CA LEU A 493 -7.25 -15.01 2.38
C LEU A 493 -5.78 -14.64 2.46
N VAL A 494 -5.05 -14.81 1.36
CA VAL A 494 -3.67 -14.32 1.27
C VAL A 494 -3.70 -12.82 0.99
N ARG A 495 -3.02 -12.06 1.84
CA ARG A 495 -2.81 -10.62 1.67
C ARG A 495 -1.32 -10.36 1.54
N ILE A 496 -0.96 -9.57 0.54
CA ILE A 496 0.40 -9.08 0.36
C ILE A 496 0.35 -7.58 0.65
N PHE A 497 1.20 -7.14 1.56
CA PHE A 497 1.41 -5.74 1.85
C PHE A 497 2.82 -5.40 1.36
N ASP A 498 2.93 -4.36 0.54
CA ASP A 498 4.22 -3.86 0.10
C ASP A 498 4.69 -2.81 1.11
N GLU A 499 5.66 -3.19 1.96
CA GLU A 499 6.37 -2.24 2.81
C GLU A 499 7.81 -2.07 2.33
N ASP A 500 8.21 -0.81 2.12
CA ASP A 500 9.58 -0.46 1.74
C ASP A 500 10.50 -0.60 2.95
N LEU A 501 11.36 -1.63 2.94
CA LEU A 501 12.40 -1.82 3.94
C LEU A 501 13.76 -1.54 3.34
N LEU A 502 14.42 -0.49 3.83
CA LEU A 502 15.67 0.01 3.25
C LEU A 502 16.85 -0.29 4.18
N VAL A 503 17.87 -0.96 3.65
CA VAL A 503 19.12 -1.27 4.35
C VAL A 503 20.26 -0.48 3.69
N SER A 504 21.08 0.19 4.50
CA SER A 504 22.22 0.96 3.99
C SER A 504 23.39 0.03 3.66
N TRP A 505 23.76 -0.08 2.38
CA TRP A 505 24.93 -0.83 1.88
C TRP A 505 26.27 -0.09 2.11
N SER A 506 26.26 1.08 2.77
CA SER A 506 27.44 1.96 2.81
C SER A 506 28.63 1.43 3.61
N THR A 507 28.46 0.40 4.43
CA THR A 507 29.55 -0.31 5.12
C THR A 507 30.03 -1.44 4.22
N LYS A 508 31.33 -1.46 3.92
CA LYS A 508 31.98 -2.48 3.06
C LYS A 508 31.97 -3.90 3.66
N ASP A 509 31.32 -4.09 4.80
CA ASP A 509 31.40 -5.29 5.64
C ASP A 509 30.19 -6.22 5.44
N PHE A 510 29.39 -6.02 4.40
CA PHE A 510 28.23 -6.85 4.07
C PHE A 510 28.38 -7.51 2.72
N ASP A 511 28.39 -8.85 2.71
CA ASP A 511 28.41 -9.63 1.47
C ASP A 511 27.00 -9.92 0.94
N ALA A 512 26.00 -10.01 1.83
CA ALA A 512 24.60 -10.22 1.45
C ALA A 512 23.61 -9.76 2.53
N VAL A 513 22.47 -9.21 2.08
CA VAL A 513 21.24 -9.11 2.88
C VAL A 513 20.35 -10.26 2.47
N ILE A 514 20.00 -11.14 3.40
CA ILE A 514 19.06 -12.24 3.17
C ILE A 514 17.82 -11.93 4.01
N ALA A 515 16.63 -11.98 3.43
CA ALA A 515 15.42 -11.94 4.23
C ALA A 515 15.16 -13.33 4.84
N ARG A 516 15.03 -13.42 6.17
CA ARG A 516 14.43 -14.59 6.82
C ARG A 516 12.91 -14.47 6.75
N PRO A 517 12.19 -15.46 6.20
CA PRO A 517 10.76 -15.53 6.39
C PRO A 517 10.46 -15.71 7.88
N GLY A 518 9.53 -14.91 8.38
CA GLY A 518 8.96 -15.02 9.71
C GLY A 518 7.46 -15.26 9.61
N ILE A 519 6.91 -15.89 10.65
CA ILE A 519 5.48 -16.10 10.80
C ILE A 519 5.04 -15.46 12.12
N ALA A 520 3.99 -14.65 12.07
CA ALA A 520 3.28 -14.19 13.25
C ALA A 520 1.82 -14.62 13.15
N ARG A 521 1.13 -14.73 14.30
CA ARG A 521 -0.30 -15.05 14.34
C ARG A 521 -1.01 -14.22 15.39
N ASP A 522 -2.27 -13.93 15.11
CA ASP A 522 -3.25 -13.53 16.12
C ASP A 522 -4.44 -14.50 16.08
N GLU A 523 -5.54 -14.19 16.80
CA GLU A 523 -6.73 -15.04 16.84
C GLU A 523 -7.41 -15.25 15.47
N LEU A 524 -7.16 -14.35 14.51
CA LEU A 524 -7.87 -14.29 13.23
C LEU A 524 -6.96 -14.42 12.00
N ASN A 525 -5.65 -14.19 12.15
CA ASN A 525 -4.73 -14.01 11.03
C ASN A 525 -3.42 -14.79 11.22
N ILE A 526 -2.86 -15.20 10.09
CA ILE A 526 -1.48 -15.65 9.96
C ILE A 526 -0.76 -14.64 9.09
N TYR A 527 0.31 -14.05 9.61
CA TYR A 527 1.15 -13.09 8.92
C TYR A 527 2.42 -13.80 8.47
N LEU A 528 2.71 -13.73 7.18
CA LEU A 528 4.00 -14.09 6.63
C LEU A 528 4.75 -12.80 6.34
N PHE A 529 5.94 -12.65 6.92
CA PHE A 529 6.76 -11.47 6.73
C PHE A 529 8.19 -11.85 6.39
N LEU A 530 8.92 -10.94 5.78
CA LEU A 530 10.32 -11.10 5.45
C LEU A 530 11.12 -10.16 6.37
N ALA A 531 11.80 -10.72 7.37
CA ALA A 531 12.68 -9.97 8.24
C ALA A 531 14.08 -9.89 7.60
N PRO A 532 14.62 -8.70 7.33
CA PRO A 532 15.94 -8.57 6.74
C PRO A 532 16.96 -9.06 7.76
N MET A 533 17.87 -9.90 7.31
CA MET A 533 19.06 -10.21 8.06
C MET A 533 20.27 -9.76 7.31
N VAL A 534 21.19 -9.24 8.10
CA VAL A 534 22.49 -8.82 7.62
C VAL A 534 23.48 -9.92 7.98
N TYR A 535 24.13 -10.50 6.97
CA TYR A 535 25.15 -11.52 7.17
C TYR A 535 26.54 -10.88 7.13
N TYR A 536 27.33 -11.13 8.17
CA TYR A 536 28.75 -10.80 8.19
C TYR A 536 29.52 -12.08 7.86
N ASP A 537 30.37 -12.04 6.84
CA ASP A 537 31.33 -13.14 6.65
C ASP A 537 32.40 -13.07 7.75
N TYR A 538 32.25 -13.95 8.74
CA TYR A 538 33.22 -14.09 9.83
C TYR A 538 34.60 -14.59 9.34
N GLU A 539 34.73 -15.07 8.10
CA GLU A 539 36.01 -15.58 7.60
C GLU A 539 37.04 -14.48 7.33
N THR A 540 36.60 -13.24 7.03
CA THR A 540 37.55 -12.15 6.74
C THR A 540 38.20 -11.59 8.01
N VAL A 541 37.48 -11.54 9.14
CA VAL A 541 37.98 -10.97 10.40
C VAL A 541 39.03 -11.85 11.07
N GLN A 542 38.97 -13.19 10.89
CA GLN A 542 40.03 -14.07 11.39
C GLN A 542 41.30 -14.06 10.53
N SER A 543 41.22 -13.63 9.27
CA SER A 543 42.40 -13.58 8.39
C SER A 543 43.25 -12.32 8.55
N GLU A 544 42.68 -11.22 9.08
CA GLU A 544 43.38 -9.94 9.24
C GLU A 544 44.15 -9.78 10.57
N VAL A 545 43.81 -10.54 11.62
CA VAL A 545 44.59 -10.53 12.88
C VAL A 545 45.86 -11.40 12.78
N GLY A 546 45.99 -12.24 11.75
CA GLY A 546 47.07 -13.22 11.63
C GLY A 546 48.18 -12.92 10.62
N ARG A 547 48.04 -11.96 9.69
CA ARG A 547 49.04 -11.78 8.62
C ARG A 547 49.26 -10.32 8.25
N GLY A 548 50.28 -9.72 8.89
CA GLY A 548 50.87 -8.48 8.41
C GLY A 548 51.46 -8.65 7.01
N LYS A 549 50.72 -8.29 5.97
CA LYS A 549 51.24 -7.93 4.64
C LYS A 549 50.37 -6.85 3.99
N ALA A 550 51.01 -5.71 3.74
CA ALA A 550 50.43 -4.62 2.96
C ALA A 550 50.08 -5.07 1.54
N TYR A 551 48.86 -4.76 1.09
CA TYR A 551 48.48 -4.86 -0.32
C TYR A 551 48.08 -3.48 -0.88
N LYS A 552 48.74 -3.09 -1.97
CA LYS A 552 48.38 -1.94 -2.81
C LYS A 552 47.03 -2.22 -3.49
N ALA A 553 46.03 -1.39 -3.19
CA ALA A 553 44.74 -1.41 -3.88
C ALA A 553 44.90 -1.05 -5.36
N LYS A 554 44.52 -1.96 -6.25
CA LYS A 554 44.19 -1.65 -7.65
C LYS A 554 42.72 -1.23 -7.69
N THR A 555 42.47 -0.02 -8.16
CA THR A 555 41.15 0.50 -8.48
C THR A 555 40.43 -0.41 -9.49
N ARG A 556 39.27 -0.94 -9.09
CA ARG A 556 38.28 -1.52 -10.02
C ARG A 556 37.06 -0.60 -10.07
N THR A 557 36.69 -0.23 -11.29
CA THR A 557 35.47 0.50 -11.69
C THR A 557 34.21 -0.25 -11.26
N PRO A 558 33.13 0.44 -10.83
CA PRO A 558 31.85 -0.19 -10.58
C PRO A 558 30.94 -0.10 -11.81
N ALA A 559 30.61 -1.26 -12.38
CA ALA A 559 29.31 -1.50 -13.02
C ALA A 559 29.18 -2.99 -13.34
N GLN A 560 28.16 -3.65 -12.79
CA GLN A 560 27.22 -4.47 -13.55
C GLN A 560 26.09 -4.95 -12.63
N HIS A 561 24.88 -4.56 -12.98
CA HIS A 561 23.63 -5.04 -12.40
C HIS A 561 23.48 -6.55 -12.63
N LEU A 562 23.22 -7.31 -11.56
CA LEU A 562 22.73 -8.68 -11.66
C LEU A 562 21.22 -8.63 -11.94
N ILE A 563 20.86 -8.59 -13.22
CA ILE A 563 19.48 -8.82 -13.66
C ILE A 563 19.30 -10.34 -13.74
N LEU A 564 18.45 -10.91 -12.88
CA LEU A 564 17.93 -12.26 -13.06
C LEU A 564 17.09 -12.27 -14.36
N PRO A 565 17.39 -13.12 -15.35
CA PRO A 565 16.59 -13.16 -16.57
C PRO A 565 15.24 -13.82 -16.28
N GLY A 566 14.17 -13.03 -16.37
CA GLY A 566 12.81 -13.55 -16.49
C GLY A 566 12.65 -14.29 -17.81
N PHE A 567 12.22 -15.55 -17.76
CA PHE A 567 11.82 -16.32 -18.93
C PHE A 567 10.60 -15.67 -19.60
N SER A 568 10.79 -15.16 -20.82
CA SER A 568 9.73 -14.68 -21.70
C SER A 568 9.47 -15.75 -22.76
N SER A 569 8.34 -16.44 -22.69
CA SER A 569 7.82 -17.24 -23.81
C SER A 569 6.94 -16.36 -24.71
N LYS A 570 7.55 -15.75 -25.74
CA LYS A 570 6.80 -15.21 -26.88
C LYS A 570 6.73 -16.27 -27.97
N THR A 571 5.55 -16.85 -28.17
CA THR A 571 5.14 -17.43 -29.45
C THR A 571 4.55 -16.31 -30.32
N LEU A 572 5.23 -16.01 -31.43
CA LEU A 572 4.75 -15.20 -32.55
C LEU A 572 4.39 -16.15 -33.71
N PRO A 573 3.41 -15.79 -34.56
CA PRO A 573 3.52 -16.10 -35.97
C PRO A 573 3.60 -14.81 -36.81
N GLY A 574 4.69 -14.71 -37.56
CA GLY A 574 4.79 -14.07 -38.88
C GLY A 574 4.56 -12.57 -39.00
N PHE A 575 5.61 -11.80 -39.33
CA PHE A 575 5.76 -11.09 -40.61
C PHE A 575 7.13 -10.37 -40.66
N ILE A 576 7.67 -10.30 -41.87
CA ILE A 576 9.04 -9.94 -42.28
C ILE A 576 9.32 -8.43 -42.21
N GLY A 577 10.56 -8.02 -41.89
CA GLY A 577 11.07 -6.69 -42.25
C GLY A 577 12.19 -6.12 -41.38
N ASP A 578 13.43 -6.43 -41.78
CA ASP A 578 14.76 -5.85 -41.48
C ASP A 578 14.89 -4.52 -40.71
N PHE A 579 15.82 -4.49 -39.74
CA PHE A 579 16.97 -3.57 -39.64
C PHE A 579 17.81 -3.90 -38.38
N LEU A 580 19.08 -4.32 -38.57
CA LEU A 580 20.13 -4.46 -37.55
C LEU A 580 21.12 -3.28 -37.62
N PRO A 581 21.86 -2.96 -36.54
CA PRO A 581 23.32 -3.26 -36.52
C PRO A 581 23.85 -3.60 -35.07
N PRO A 582 25.17 -3.85 -34.80
CA PRO A 582 25.64 -5.20 -34.46
C PRO A 582 26.56 -5.34 -33.20
N LYS A 583 26.81 -6.62 -32.83
CA LYS A 583 27.99 -7.22 -32.16
C LYS A 583 28.33 -6.88 -30.70
N LEU A 584 28.37 -7.93 -29.86
CA LEU A 584 29.36 -8.13 -28.80
C LEU A 584 29.67 -9.62 -28.62
N GLU A 585 30.96 -9.93 -28.55
CA GLU A 585 31.60 -11.25 -28.58
C GLU A 585 31.39 -12.05 -27.28
N GLN A 586 31.23 -13.37 -27.40
CA GLN A 586 31.28 -14.31 -26.27
C GLN A 586 32.72 -14.80 -26.06
N VAL A 587 33.27 -14.59 -24.85
CA VAL A 587 34.48 -15.27 -24.38
C VAL A 587 34.07 -16.36 -23.38
N ALA A 588 34.25 -17.62 -23.78
CA ALA A 588 34.05 -18.78 -22.92
C ALA A 588 35.33 -19.07 -22.12
N VAL A 589 35.24 -19.15 -20.79
CA VAL A 589 36.31 -19.69 -19.93
C VAL A 589 35.78 -20.95 -19.24
N LYS A 590 36.26 -22.11 -19.71
CA LYS A 590 36.14 -23.41 -19.02
C LYS A 590 37.10 -23.42 -17.82
N ARG A 591 36.62 -23.70 -16.61
CA ARG A 591 37.47 -24.17 -15.49
C ARG A 591 37.02 -25.57 -15.05
N LYS A 592 37.99 -26.48 -15.00
CA LYS A 592 37.90 -27.86 -14.49
C LYS A 592 37.81 -27.83 -12.96
N PHE A 593 36.93 -28.66 -12.41
CA PHE A 593 36.79 -28.95 -10.99
C PHE A 593 37.81 -30.02 -10.58
N ASN A 594 38.40 -29.90 -9.39
CA ASN A 594 39.25 -30.91 -8.76
C ASN A 594 38.71 -31.17 -7.34
N PRO A 595 38.24 -32.39 -6.98
CA PRO A 595 37.70 -32.66 -5.66
C PRO A 595 38.74 -33.41 -4.81
N ALA A 596 39.19 -32.79 -3.72
CA ALA A 596 39.83 -33.51 -2.62
C ALA A 596 39.62 -32.79 -1.28
N ALA A 597 38.71 -33.38 -0.49
CA ALA A 597 38.64 -33.52 0.96
C ALA A 597 39.01 -32.35 1.89
N THR A 598 38.07 -31.94 2.76
CA THR A 598 38.04 -32.39 4.18
C THR A 598 36.71 -32.06 4.86
N THR A 599 36.28 -32.96 5.74
CA THR A 599 35.04 -32.99 6.54
C THR A 599 34.99 -31.92 7.65
N LEU A 600 33.90 -31.16 7.72
CA LEU A 600 33.48 -30.37 8.88
C LEU A 600 31.95 -30.54 9.12
N THR A 601 31.57 -30.47 10.40
CA THR A 601 30.26 -30.76 11.01
C THR A 601 29.09 -29.86 10.56
N PRO A 602 27.81 -30.30 10.71
CA PRO A 602 26.67 -29.65 10.09
C PRO A 602 26.04 -28.53 10.95
N THR A 603 25.97 -27.30 10.42
CA THR A 603 24.99 -26.29 10.83
C THR A 603 24.58 -25.43 9.62
N GLY A 604 23.26 -25.27 9.44
CA GLY A 604 22.67 -24.20 8.61
C GLY A 604 21.96 -24.63 7.33
N MET A 605 20.64 -24.39 7.26
CA MET A 605 19.84 -24.45 6.03
C MET A 605 20.35 -23.44 5.00
N THR A 606 20.38 -23.82 3.72
CA THR A 606 20.74 -22.93 2.61
C THR A 606 19.91 -23.30 1.37
N GLY A 607 18.93 -22.46 1.05
CA GLY A 607 18.25 -22.46 -0.27
C GLY A 607 16.73 -22.59 -0.21
N ILE A 608 16.04 -21.63 -0.84
CA ILE A 608 14.65 -21.73 -1.27
C ILE A 608 14.68 -21.54 -2.79
N ASP A 609 14.03 -22.45 -3.53
CA ASP A 609 13.89 -22.34 -4.98
C ASP A 609 12.41 -22.29 -5.35
N VAL A 610 12.06 -21.39 -6.29
CA VAL A 610 10.68 -21.16 -6.73
C VAL A 610 10.56 -21.56 -8.19
N GLY A 611 9.82 -22.64 -8.43
CA GLY A 611 9.58 -23.19 -9.77
C GLY A 611 8.14 -22.97 -10.20
N TYR A 612 7.94 -22.64 -11.49
CA TYR A 612 6.62 -22.52 -12.11
C TYR A 612 6.52 -23.52 -13.27
N PHE A 613 5.47 -24.35 -13.27
CA PHE A 613 5.18 -25.29 -14.35
C PHE A 613 4.06 -24.74 -15.26
N PRO A 614 4.36 -24.35 -16.52
CA PRO A 614 3.40 -23.66 -17.39
C PRO A 614 2.21 -24.51 -17.84
N SER A 615 2.31 -25.84 -17.81
CA SER A 615 1.24 -26.71 -18.31
C SER A 615 0.04 -26.80 -17.36
N ASN A 616 0.23 -26.46 -16.08
CA ASN A 616 -0.75 -26.67 -15.02
C ASN A 616 -0.99 -25.43 -14.15
N ASP A 617 -0.44 -24.27 -14.53
CA ASP A 617 -0.56 -23.01 -13.79
C ASP A 617 -0.19 -23.13 -12.30
N THR A 618 0.83 -23.94 -12.00
CA THR A 618 1.19 -24.31 -10.63
C THR A 618 2.52 -23.69 -10.20
N LEU A 619 2.52 -23.00 -9.07
CA LEU A 619 3.69 -22.48 -8.38
C LEU A 619 4.11 -23.44 -7.25
N PHE A 620 5.39 -23.79 -7.19
CA PHE A 620 5.94 -24.58 -6.08
C PHE A 620 7.07 -23.81 -5.39
N ILE A 621 7.10 -23.91 -4.06
CA ILE A 621 8.22 -23.47 -3.23
C ILE A 621 8.84 -24.75 -2.66
N LEU A 622 10.11 -25.00 -2.99
CA LEU A 622 10.88 -26.11 -2.44
C LEU A 622 11.96 -25.55 -1.52
N ALA A 623 11.98 -26.03 -0.29
CA ALA A 623 13.07 -25.80 0.66
C ALA A 623 13.92 -27.08 0.73
N PHE A 624 15.24 -26.93 0.67
CA PHE A 624 16.18 -28.04 0.77
C PHE A 624 17.40 -27.66 1.59
N THR A 625 18.03 -28.67 2.15
CA THR A 625 19.36 -28.60 2.76
C THR A 625 20.44 -28.59 1.68
N ARG A 626 21.61 -28.03 1.98
CA ARG A 626 22.78 -28.07 1.07
C ARG A 626 23.14 -29.48 0.62
N ALA A 627 23.00 -30.45 1.52
CA ALA A 627 23.24 -31.86 1.23
C ALA A 627 22.27 -32.43 0.18
N GLU A 628 21.02 -31.95 0.15
CA GLU A 628 20.01 -32.35 -0.85
C GLU A 628 20.27 -31.70 -2.21
N TYR A 629 20.71 -30.44 -2.23
CA TYR A 629 21.09 -29.74 -3.46
C TYR A 629 22.36 -30.34 -4.09
N GLU A 630 23.37 -30.67 -3.28
CA GLU A 630 24.64 -31.24 -3.75
C GLU A 630 24.52 -32.71 -4.18
N ALA A 631 23.48 -33.44 -3.76
CA ALA A 631 23.26 -34.85 -4.12
C ALA A 631 22.75 -35.08 -5.55
N GLY A 632 22.28 -34.03 -6.25
CA GLY A 632 21.77 -34.11 -7.63
C GLY A 632 20.38 -34.77 -7.73
N PHE A 633 19.52 -34.20 -8.58
CA PHE A 633 18.15 -34.66 -8.74
C PHE A 633 18.07 -35.97 -9.52
N SER A 634 17.64 -37.06 -8.86
CA SER A 634 17.09 -38.24 -9.54
C SER A 634 15.61 -38.42 -9.17
N PRO A 635 14.71 -38.69 -10.14
CA PRO A 635 13.28 -38.90 -9.87
C PRO A 635 12.99 -40.01 -8.84
N ALA A 636 13.89 -40.97 -8.67
CA ALA A 636 13.74 -42.07 -7.73
C ALA A 636 13.96 -41.67 -6.25
N ALA A 637 14.63 -40.54 -5.99
CA ALA A 637 14.87 -40.06 -4.62
C ALA A 637 13.64 -39.38 -4.00
N LEU A 638 12.71 -38.87 -4.82
CA LEU A 638 11.48 -38.19 -4.41
C LEU A 638 10.41 -39.13 -3.84
N THR A 639 10.46 -40.43 -4.17
CA THR A 639 9.41 -41.39 -3.75
C THR A 639 9.67 -42.01 -2.37
N ALA A 640 10.86 -41.80 -1.78
CA ALA A 640 11.30 -42.57 -0.61
C ALA A 640 11.50 -41.77 0.69
N ARG A 641 11.20 -40.46 0.75
CA ARG A 641 11.41 -39.65 1.96
C ARG A 641 10.30 -38.61 2.18
N ASN A 642 10.07 -38.25 3.44
CA ASN A 642 9.06 -37.29 3.94
C ASN A 642 9.33 -35.86 3.43
N THR A 643 9.20 -35.64 2.13
CA THR A 643 9.09 -34.32 1.53
C THR A 643 7.65 -33.86 1.72
N LEU A 644 7.46 -32.71 2.37
CA LEU A 644 6.15 -32.14 2.61
C LEU A 644 5.56 -31.63 1.28
N CYS A 645 4.76 -32.46 0.61
CA CYS A 645 3.88 -32.00 -0.47
C CYS A 645 2.61 -31.39 0.15
N LEU A 646 2.36 -30.11 -0.10
CA LEU A 646 1.08 -29.48 0.23
C LEU A 646 -0.04 -30.10 -0.64
N PRO A 647 -1.26 -30.30 -0.10
CA PRO A 647 -2.37 -30.80 -0.89
C PRO A 647 -2.92 -29.74 -1.86
N PHE A 648 -3.34 -30.24 -3.02
CA PHE A 648 -3.75 -29.54 -4.22
C PHE A 648 -4.98 -28.62 -4.04
N ILE A 649 -4.93 -27.43 -4.65
CA ILE A 649 -6.12 -26.68 -5.05
C ILE A 649 -6.29 -26.87 -6.56
N SER A 650 -7.24 -27.70 -6.94
CA SER A 650 -7.79 -27.71 -8.30
C SER A 650 -8.65 -26.45 -8.47
N LEU A 651 -8.22 -25.51 -9.30
CA LEU A 651 -9.12 -24.51 -9.86
C LEU A 651 -10.19 -25.25 -10.70
N PRO A 652 -11.49 -25.00 -10.51
CA PRO A 652 -12.49 -25.70 -11.30
C PRO A 652 -12.49 -25.18 -12.74
N GLY A 653 -12.03 -26.04 -13.66
CA GLY A 653 -12.56 -26.16 -15.02
C GLY A 653 -11.64 -25.77 -16.17
N SER A 654 -10.92 -26.74 -16.73
CA SER A 654 -10.78 -26.88 -18.20
C SER A 654 -10.05 -28.17 -18.61
N GLN A 655 -10.74 -29.31 -18.56
CA GLN A 655 -10.51 -30.48 -19.43
C GLN A 655 -11.90 -31.15 -19.59
N GLU A 656 -12.45 -31.48 -20.75
CA GLU A 656 -12.00 -31.58 -22.14
C GLU A 656 -13.17 -31.24 -23.07
N ARG A 657 -12.91 -30.72 -24.28
CA ARG A 657 -13.65 -31.13 -25.50
C ARG A 657 -12.73 -31.04 -26.72
N HIS A 658 -12.12 -32.16 -27.08
CA HIS A 658 -11.84 -32.44 -28.48
C HIS A 658 -13.11 -32.98 -29.16
N LYS A 659 -13.31 -32.54 -30.41
CA LYS A 659 -14.45 -32.78 -31.31
C LYS A 659 -14.83 -34.25 -31.51
N ALA A 660 -16.11 -34.51 -31.73
CA ALA A 660 -16.58 -35.32 -32.87
C ALA A 660 -18.03 -34.96 -33.25
N LEU A 661 -18.25 -34.80 -34.56
CA LEU A 661 -19.54 -34.78 -35.26
C LEU A 661 -19.93 -36.22 -35.62
N ASP A 662 -21.25 -36.47 -35.56
CA ASP A 662 -22.11 -37.40 -36.30
C ASP A 662 -21.92 -38.93 -36.38
N ASP A 663 -23.10 -39.56 -36.28
CA ASP A 663 -23.65 -40.76 -36.92
C ASP A 663 -23.56 -42.18 -36.29
N LYS A 664 -24.77 -42.66 -35.93
CA LYS A 664 -25.40 -44.00 -36.11
C LYS A 664 -24.77 -45.31 -35.56
N LYS A 665 -25.67 -46.01 -34.81
CA LYS A 665 -25.89 -47.47 -34.65
C LYS A 665 -24.87 -48.34 -33.87
N GLY A 666 -25.40 -49.00 -32.83
CA GLY A 666 -25.29 -50.46 -32.66
C GLY A 666 -24.29 -51.03 -31.65
N TYR A 667 -24.83 -51.58 -30.55
CA TYR A 667 -24.47 -52.83 -29.82
C TYR A 667 -23.04 -53.21 -29.35
N TYR A 668 -23.06 -53.79 -28.14
CA TYR A 668 -22.15 -54.73 -27.46
C TYR A 668 -20.99 -54.26 -26.54
N GLU A 669 -21.09 -54.83 -25.33
CA GLU A 669 -20.18 -55.09 -24.21
C GLU A 669 -18.65 -54.97 -24.43
N SER A 670 -17.95 -54.46 -23.40
CA SER A 670 -16.98 -55.23 -22.58
C SER A 670 -16.13 -54.30 -21.69
N GLY A 671 -15.94 -54.71 -20.42
CA GLY A 671 -14.89 -54.15 -19.53
C GLY A 671 -13.48 -54.65 -19.94
N PRO A 672 -12.41 -54.31 -19.19
CA PRO A 672 -12.28 -54.79 -17.82
C PRO A 672 -11.63 -53.85 -16.77
N VAL A 673 -11.98 -54.23 -15.54
CA VAL A 673 -11.40 -54.01 -14.20
C VAL A 673 -9.86 -54.03 -14.12
N VAL A 674 -9.29 -53.17 -13.26
CA VAL A 674 -8.17 -53.54 -12.36
C VAL A 674 -8.43 -52.97 -10.97
N SER A 675 -8.50 -53.87 -9.98
CA SER A 675 -8.58 -53.62 -8.55
C SER A 675 -7.24 -53.99 -7.89
N PHE A 676 -6.87 -53.34 -6.79
CA PHE A 676 -6.02 -53.95 -5.76
C PHE A 676 -6.59 -53.71 -4.36
N ILE A 677 -6.60 -54.80 -3.57
CA ILE A 677 -7.06 -54.97 -2.19
C ILE A 677 -5.85 -55.34 -1.31
N GLY A 678 -5.84 -54.89 -0.06
CA GLY A 678 -5.20 -55.55 1.09
C GLY A 678 -5.36 -54.70 2.37
N LYS A 679 -6.35 -54.93 3.25
CA LYS A 679 -6.40 -55.83 4.44
C LYS A 679 -5.20 -55.61 5.39
N THR A 680 -5.34 -55.25 6.67
CA THR A 680 -6.14 -55.79 7.81
C THR A 680 -6.34 -54.66 8.86
N GLY A 681 -7.41 -54.46 9.64
CA GLY A 681 -8.34 -55.35 10.33
C GLY A 681 -8.11 -55.25 11.85
N THR A 682 -9.05 -54.68 12.62
CA THR A 682 -9.60 -55.13 13.93
C THR A 682 -10.47 -54.00 14.54
N ILE A 683 -11.73 -54.33 14.84
CA ILE A 683 -12.66 -53.55 15.68
C ILE A 683 -12.48 -54.04 17.12
N VAL A 684 -12.30 -53.14 18.08
CA VAL A 684 -12.54 -53.40 19.51
C VAL A 684 -13.40 -52.29 20.08
N SER A 685 -14.59 -52.66 20.54
CA SER A 685 -15.42 -51.87 21.45
C SER A 685 -14.94 -52.07 22.89
N ARG A 686 -14.77 -50.99 23.68
CA ARG A 686 -15.37 -50.79 25.02
C ARG A 686 -14.72 -49.66 25.82
N GLN A 687 -15.60 -49.06 26.63
CA GLN A 687 -15.43 -48.53 27.99
C GLN A 687 -14.92 -47.10 28.21
N ASN A 688 -15.84 -46.33 28.80
CA ASN A 688 -15.63 -45.15 29.63
C ASN A 688 -14.50 -45.35 30.64
N ASP A 689 -13.58 -44.40 30.67
CA ASP A 689 -12.68 -44.18 31.81
C ASP A 689 -13.14 -42.90 32.55
N PRO A 690 -13.52 -42.98 33.84
CA PRO A 690 -13.99 -41.85 34.64
C PRO A 690 -12.88 -41.02 35.33
N ASN A 691 -11.61 -41.16 34.96
CA ASN A 691 -10.50 -40.52 35.71
C ASN A 691 -9.62 -39.56 34.89
N LEU A 692 -10.22 -38.50 34.31
CA LEU A 692 -9.45 -37.32 33.91
C LEU A 692 -9.99 -36.07 34.61
N PRO A 693 -9.12 -35.26 35.26
CA PRO A 693 -9.54 -34.14 36.08
C PRO A 693 -10.08 -33.00 35.22
N THR A 694 -11.29 -32.58 35.55
CA THR A 694 -11.93 -31.33 35.12
C THR A 694 -11.07 -30.15 35.58
N VAL A 695 -10.37 -29.49 34.67
CA VAL A 695 -9.78 -28.17 34.95
C VAL A 695 -10.83 -27.12 34.66
N TYR A 696 -11.41 -26.59 35.73
CA TYR A 696 -12.12 -25.31 35.72
C TYR A 696 -11.09 -24.20 35.53
N ALA A 697 -11.19 -23.46 34.43
CA ALA A 697 -10.62 -22.12 34.34
C ALA A 697 -11.79 -21.13 34.27
N HIS A 698 -12.01 -20.45 35.39
CA HIS A 698 -12.76 -19.20 35.47
C HIS A 698 -12.08 -18.17 34.55
N ALA A 699 -12.86 -17.56 33.67
CA ALA A 699 -12.52 -16.29 33.06
C ALA A 699 -13.60 -15.29 33.48
N ASP A 700 -13.23 -14.38 34.38
CA ASP A 700 -14.00 -13.17 34.67
C ASP A 700 -13.13 -11.96 34.29
N LEU A 701 -13.72 -11.16 33.40
CA LEU A 701 -13.48 -9.74 33.02
C LEU A 701 -12.14 -9.32 32.41
#